data_AF-A0A3P2AF00-F1
#
_entry.id   AF-A0A3P2AF00-F1
#
_cell.length_a   1.000
_cell.length_b   1.000
_cell.length_c   1.000
_cell.angle_alpha   90.00
_cell.angle_beta   90.00
_cell.angle_gamma   90.00
#
_symmetry.space_group_name_H-M   'P 1'
#
loop_
_entity.id
_entity.type
_entity.pdbx_description
1 polymer ?
#
loop_
_entity_poly.entity_id
_entity_poly.type
_entity_poly.pdbx_seq_one_letter_code
_entity_poly.pdbx_strand_id
1 'polypeptide(L)'
;MEIISHGLGMVSERERYFMKEVSSSGNYYNTDENLDDLDKILSKINEDIITYKVRNGVIVDGEDFPARVKYGNLSEVQIKVINSATGTEESHTIKKSWVEDFSQFHFSGIYLKPGQKLIITYPAELLPQYRDGVMWPVGNENSYFKLNANIKETMKLPTPRVSATISGSVTVIKTWSEEPSQDIQEVDVVVIGKIMGNPFYLETLKVKKSGTEWRGTLDGLTVYFNGKKIEYDIKEVDVPGYQPNYTAPTETETGKYVFQVHNQKEGTTPSDDLTVKVKKTWLGEMPNQLKVELYQNNTKIDSLIMKKPSDNRSVWDGEFENKVKRLDASGAPYEYKIVENMVAANYSADNTEVILKEVGGGILFGAFTNRNIARVNIPVEKKWVNTPTAEQTPVKVSLYRTIDAGQPPVKVAIEPITLDSDNGFKNVFNFMPVFDSIGENATGKRFIYSVKEEMDSSQFEVSISGDGTDESPFIITNTKKQAGPTTKDIEVAKIWRGQTATSAALALYNIENPSKTDQPIRVMTLPTENGEWEGKFENLPIYGDTGEEIKYSVKEVIRNQADTDYIIIQNGEIFSISDRKYQLIESNENGKWIFINIEQFDSPNPDDDTIHLIVTKNWGNTEEGFKKEVEITLYEKFANQDMAITDKKLFLNKGNYWTGKFENLPKIDREYFAFETKIGDETINVTPEEGLTNYKIGDYQVKIERQDNNIFVTNTHADNPPIQEYIDVQVTKDWGNVSESHRKDVEITLYVLENGILSKSGKEPLLLNQANLYKGVFADLPKKNSQGDELKYYVFETKIGDEAISFTLATDLTSYSFGNYQIQILNNGSGQVVIRNNYTEQVLLPYNPAGDEDDEKEVEEDEIPQGNITDKPKDKDEPKDKDDTKDKDRPKDKDDLKDKDKDKDKQPEEGSDTANKPNEKPDMPKDTVGKEDEIEDTQVPQDKPELPKTGSLGGEMFGLLGMGLISLGKWMKKKKTK
;
A
#
# COMPACT_ATOMS: atom_id res chain seq x y z
N MET A 1 40.42 45.47 -18.22
CA MET A 1 39.21 46.24 -18.58
C MET A 1 38.03 45.40 -18.17
N GLU A 2 37.09 45.95 -17.39
CA GLU A 2 35.82 45.28 -17.06
C GLU A 2 34.75 45.81 -18.00
N ILE A 3 33.98 44.91 -18.61
CA ILE A 3 32.90 45.22 -19.56
C ILE A 3 31.57 44.85 -18.90
N ILE A 4 30.74 45.85 -18.66
CA ILE A 4 29.37 45.71 -18.17
C ILE A 4 28.43 45.93 -19.36
N SER A 5 27.70 44.88 -19.75
CA SER A 5 26.78 44.87 -20.88
C SER A 5 25.34 45.17 -20.44
N HIS A 6 24.68 46.09 -21.13
CA HIS A 6 23.28 46.46 -20.92
C HIS A 6 22.57 46.55 -22.27
N GLY A 7 21.37 45.97 -22.37
CA GLY A 7 20.53 45.99 -23.57
C GLY A 7 19.15 46.56 -23.29
N LEU A 8 18.66 47.35 -24.24
CA LEU A 8 17.38 48.05 -24.18
C LEU A 8 16.36 47.30 -25.05
N GLY A 9 15.23 46.87 -24.48
CA GLY A 9 14.12 46.27 -25.24
C GLY A 9 14.45 44.94 -25.94
N MET A 10 15.42 44.15 -25.46
CA MET A 10 15.83 42.92 -26.16
C MET A 10 14.85 41.76 -25.93
N VAL A 11 14.22 41.30 -27.01
CA VAL A 11 13.14 40.30 -26.98
C VAL A 11 13.60 38.88 -27.28
N SER A 12 14.66 38.67 -28.07
CA SER A 12 15.11 37.33 -28.50
C SER A 12 16.22 36.74 -27.64
N GLU A 13 16.27 35.40 -27.56
CA GLU A 13 17.34 34.69 -26.84
C GLU A 13 18.72 34.89 -27.47
N ARG A 14 18.79 35.15 -28.78
CA ARG A 14 20.05 35.37 -29.50
C ARG A 14 20.72 36.68 -29.08
N GLU A 15 19.94 37.73 -28.88
CA GLU A 15 20.43 39.02 -28.34
C GLU A 15 20.93 38.83 -26.90
N ARG A 16 20.14 38.13 -26.08
CA ARG A 16 20.51 37.78 -24.69
C ARG A 16 21.81 36.96 -24.63
N TYR A 17 22.04 36.05 -25.57
CA TYR A 17 23.27 35.26 -25.66
C TYR A 17 24.49 36.14 -25.92
N PHE A 18 24.49 36.95 -26.99
CA PHE A 18 25.63 37.83 -27.30
C PHE A 18 25.97 38.81 -26.18
N MET A 19 24.96 39.31 -25.46
CA MET A 19 25.20 40.22 -24.34
C MET A 19 25.82 39.52 -23.12
N LYS A 20 25.56 38.22 -22.89
CA LYS A 20 26.30 37.43 -21.90
C LYS A 20 27.77 37.23 -22.31
N GLU A 21 28.04 36.87 -23.57
CA GLU A 21 29.39 36.62 -24.08
C GLU A 21 30.29 37.88 -24.10
N VAL A 22 29.71 39.07 -24.33
CA VAL A 22 30.44 40.34 -24.29
C VAL A 22 30.67 40.84 -22.85
N SER A 23 29.86 40.40 -21.89
CA SER A 23 30.02 40.73 -20.48
C SER A 23 31.25 40.09 -19.87
N SER A 24 32.05 40.86 -19.13
CA SER A 24 33.12 40.27 -18.29
C SER A 24 32.59 39.38 -17.17
N SER A 25 31.29 39.39 -16.90
CA SER A 25 30.63 38.63 -15.83
C SER A 25 29.76 37.45 -16.30
N GLY A 26 29.64 37.23 -17.63
CA GLY A 26 28.66 36.30 -18.20
C GLY A 26 27.18 36.70 -17.97
N ASN A 27 26.93 37.88 -17.39
CA ASN A 27 25.61 38.40 -17.03
C ASN A 27 25.42 39.79 -17.63
N TYR A 28 24.19 40.12 -18.05
CA TYR A 28 23.86 41.40 -18.65
C TYR A 28 22.55 41.94 -18.03
N TYR A 29 22.31 43.24 -18.17
CA TYR A 29 21.06 43.88 -17.75
C TYR A 29 20.13 44.08 -18.95
N ASN A 30 18.84 43.76 -18.80
CA ASN A 30 17.78 44.09 -19.76
C ASN A 30 16.88 45.20 -19.18
N THR A 31 16.22 45.97 -20.04
CA THR A 31 15.04 46.77 -19.68
C THR A 31 13.91 46.54 -20.67
N ASP A 32 12.68 46.54 -20.16
CA ASP A 32 11.47 46.31 -20.95
C ASP A 32 10.95 47.66 -21.49
N GLU A 33 11.63 48.16 -22.53
CA GLU A 33 11.38 49.38 -23.32
C GLU A 33 11.36 50.74 -22.57
N ASN A 34 11.24 50.75 -21.24
CA ASN A 34 11.00 51.96 -20.46
C ASN A 34 12.30 52.63 -19.93
N LEU A 35 12.37 53.96 -20.04
CA LEU A 35 13.56 54.75 -19.70
C LEU A 35 13.86 54.78 -18.19
N ASP A 36 12.83 54.72 -17.34
CA ASP A 36 12.97 54.71 -15.88
C ASP A 36 13.88 53.59 -15.36
N ASP A 37 13.94 52.44 -16.04
CA ASP A 37 14.77 51.31 -15.62
C ASP A 37 16.23 51.44 -16.07
N LEU A 38 16.50 52.17 -17.15
CA LEU A 38 17.88 52.53 -17.53
C LEU A 38 18.50 53.43 -16.46
N ASP A 39 17.79 54.47 -15.99
CA ASP A 39 18.30 55.36 -14.95
C ASP A 39 18.49 54.64 -13.61
N LYS A 40 17.62 53.69 -13.24
CA LYS A 40 17.82 52.81 -12.08
C LYS A 40 19.08 51.94 -12.22
N ILE A 41 19.32 51.36 -13.40
CA ILE A 41 20.47 50.49 -13.66
C ILE A 41 21.77 51.29 -13.74
N LEU A 42 21.78 52.47 -14.37
CA LEU A 42 22.93 53.38 -14.37
C LEU A 42 23.22 53.90 -12.96
N SER A 43 22.20 54.26 -12.18
CA SER A 43 22.35 54.65 -10.78
C SER A 43 22.94 53.51 -9.94
N LYS A 44 22.48 52.28 -10.14
CA LYS A 44 22.99 51.10 -9.44
C LYS A 44 24.42 50.74 -9.85
N ILE A 45 24.76 50.80 -11.13
CA ILE A 45 26.13 50.60 -11.63
C ILE A 45 27.06 51.69 -11.06
N ASN A 46 26.60 52.94 -10.99
CA ASN A 46 27.35 54.04 -10.40
C ASN A 46 27.53 53.87 -8.87
N GLU A 47 26.49 53.43 -8.15
CA GLU A 47 26.58 53.09 -6.73
C GLU A 47 27.56 51.92 -6.52
N ASP A 48 27.43 50.82 -7.27
CA ASP A 48 28.29 49.64 -7.15
C ASP A 48 29.77 49.99 -7.45
N ILE A 49 30.02 50.84 -8.46
CA ILE A 49 31.37 51.28 -8.84
C ILE A 49 32.00 52.20 -7.80
N ILE A 50 31.27 53.16 -7.26
CA ILE A 50 31.81 54.17 -6.33
C ILE A 50 31.85 53.67 -4.88
N THR A 51 30.83 52.92 -4.46
CA THR A 51 30.62 52.55 -3.05
C THR A 51 31.51 51.39 -2.61
N TYR A 52 31.82 50.44 -3.50
CA TYR A 52 32.54 49.22 -3.16
C TYR A 52 33.92 49.16 -3.82
N LYS A 53 34.95 48.97 -2.98
CA LYS A 53 36.35 48.74 -3.40
C LYS A 53 36.63 47.27 -3.73
N VAL A 54 35.80 46.37 -3.21
CA VAL A 54 35.74 44.95 -3.57
C VAL A 54 34.32 44.69 -4.05
N ARG A 55 34.14 44.14 -5.26
CA ARG A 55 32.83 43.96 -5.92
C ARG A 55 32.74 42.54 -6.46
N ASN A 56 31.82 41.73 -5.92
CA ASN A 56 31.79 40.29 -6.19
C ASN A 56 33.19 39.64 -6.04
N GLY A 57 33.94 40.06 -5.02
CA GLY A 57 35.27 39.54 -4.74
C GLY A 57 35.23 38.05 -4.39
N VAL A 58 36.36 37.40 -4.61
CA VAL A 58 36.54 35.96 -4.40
C VAL A 58 37.79 35.71 -3.58
N ILE A 59 37.68 34.95 -2.50
CA ILE A 59 38.83 34.38 -1.79
C ILE A 59 38.84 32.88 -2.08
N VAL A 60 39.99 32.36 -2.49
CA VAL A 60 40.30 30.93 -2.48
C VAL A 60 41.43 30.75 -1.47
N ASP A 61 41.20 29.92 -0.45
CA ASP A 61 42.19 29.61 0.58
C ASP A 61 42.39 28.09 0.63
N GLY A 62 43.62 27.67 0.31
CA GLY A 62 43.93 26.29 -0.07
C GLY A 62 43.98 26.10 -1.59
N GLU A 63 44.77 25.11 -1.98
CA GLU A 63 44.81 24.35 -3.24
C GLU A 63 45.79 23.23 -2.88
N ASP A 64 45.33 21.99 -2.73
CA ASP A 64 46.01 20.95 -1.95
C ASP A 64 46.35 21.43 -0.51
N PHE A 65 45.34 21.55 0.36
CA PHE A 65 45.61 21.76 1.79
C PHE A 65 46.49 20.61 2.35
N PRO A 66 47.52 20.93 3.15
CA PRO A 66 48.53 19.96 3.54
C PRO A 66 48.01 18.93 4.55
N ALA A 67 48.07 17.64 4.21
CA ALA A 67 47.62 16.48 4.99
C ALA A 67 48.24 16.29 6.41
N ARG A 68 49.08 17.22 6.86
CA ARG A 68 49.53 17.36 8.26
C ARG A 68 48.54 18.10 9.17
N VAL A 69 47.52 18.73 8.59
CA VAL A 69 46.52 19.54 9.30
C VAL A 69 45.12 18.97 9.06
N LYS A 70 44.33 18.87 10.12
CA LYS A 70 42.90 18.59 10.09
C LYS A 70 42.14 19.92 10.15
N TYR A 71 41.31 20.18 9.15
CA TYR A 71 40.50 21.40 9.07
C TYR A 71 39.11 21.17 9.70
N GLY A 72 38.50 22.26 10.15
CA GLY A 72 37.11 22.27 10.60
C GLY A 72 36.11 22.12 9.45
N ASN A 73 34.89 21.71 9.79
CA ASN A 73 33.80 21.61 8.81
C ASN A 73 33.40 23.00 8.28
N LEU A 74 32.83 23.06 7.08
CA LEU A 74 32.34 24.31 6.48
C LEU A 74 31.32 25.06 7.38
N SER A 75 30.59 24.33 8.24
CA SER A 75 29.69 24.88 9.26
C SER A 75 30.40 25.72 10.32
N GLU A 76 31.61 25.34 10.73
CA GLU A 76 32.42 26.00 11.76
C GLU A 76 33.06 27.31 11.28
N VAL A 77 33.11 27.53 9.96
CA VAL A 77 33.66 28.73 9.34
C VAL A 77 32.79 29.95 9.66
N GLN A 78 33.28 30.83 10.53
CA GLN A 78 32.65 32.11 10.86
C GLN A 78 33.10 33.18 9.86
N ILE A 79 32.16 34.00 9.41
CA ILE A 79 32.39 35.15 8.53
C ILE A 79 31.82 36.38 9.21
N LYS A 80 32.61 37.44 9.33
CA LYS A 80 32.22 38.73 9.91
C LYS A 80 32.74 39.86 9.02
N VAL A 81 31.96 40.91 8.83
CA VAL A 81 32.46 42.18 8.27
C VAL A 81 32.34 43.23 9.37
N ILE A 82 33.47 43.84 9.71
CA ILE A 82 33.58 44.82 10.78
C ILE A 82 33.84 46.19 10.16
N ASN A 83 33.11 47.20 10.62
CA ASN A 83 33.40 48.59 10.31
C ASN A 83 34.65 49.03 11.10
N SER A 84 35.72 49.40 10.40
CA SER A 84 37.03 49.69 11.03
C SER A 84 37.06 51.01 11.80
N ALA A 85 36.04 51.87 11.67
CA ALA A 85 35.94 53.13 12.40
C ALA A 85 35.16 53.00 13.72
N THR A 86 34.12 52.16 13.75
CA THR A 86 33.24 51.96 14.92
C THR A 86 33.50 50.65 15.67
N GLY A 87 34.17 49.68 15.04
CA GLY A 87 34.34 48.32 15.56
C GLY A 87 33.07 47.45 15.49
N THR A 88 31.97 47.95 14.90
CA THR A 88 30.69 47.23 14.84
C THR A 88 30.64 46.24 13.68
N GLU A 89 29.95 45.13 13.89
CA GLU A 89 29.68 44.12 12.86
C GLU A 89 28.51 44.56 11.96
N GLU A 90 28.65 44.38 10.64
CA GLU A 90 27.70 44.83 9.62
C GLU A 90 27.21 43.63 8.79
N SER A 91 25.92 43.60 8.47
CA SER A 91 25.28 42.46 7.78
C SER A 91 25.71 42.34 6.31
N HIS A 92 26.18 41.14 5.90
CA HIS A 92 26.65 40.83 4.55
C HIS A 92 26.31 39.38 4.17
N THR A 93 26.05 39.13 2.89
CA THR A 93 25.70 37.80 2.35
C THR A 93 26.84 37.22 1.51
N ILE A 94 27.90 36.76 2.19
CA ILE A 94 29.07 36.12 1.55
C ILE A 94 28.82 34.61 1.45
N LYS A 95 28.96 34.05 0.24
CA LYS A 95 28.86 32.59 0.02
C LYS A 95 30.15 31.92 0.46
N LYS A 96 30.04 30.72 1.04
CA LYS A 96 31.16 29.83 1.37
C LYS A 96 30.91 28.43 0.84
N SER A 97 31.93 27.78 0.30
CA SER A 97 31.94 26.39 -0.12
C SER A 97 33.31 25.76 0.14
N TRP A 98 33.33 24.44 0.25
CA TRP A 98 34.54 23.63 0.16
C TRP A 98 34.58 23.00 -1.24
N VAL A 99 35.77 22.75 -1.77
CA VAL A 99 35.96 22.06 -3.06
C VAL A 99 36.92 20.88 -2.82
N GLU A 100 36.38 19.66 -2.85
CA GLU A 100 37.10 18.43 -2.46
C GLU A 100 38.30 18.15 -3.38
N ASP A 101 38.11 18.21 -4.70
CA ASP A 101 39.12 17.92 -5.75
C ASP A 101 40.46 18.65 -5.56
N PHE A 102 40.43 19.81 -4.90
CA PHE A 102 41.58 20.66 -4.64
C PHE A 102 41.75 20.97 -3.15
N SER A 103 40.97 20.32 -2.26
CA SER A 103 40.94 20.54 -0.81
C SER A 103 41.13 22.00 -0.41
N GLN A 104 40.15 22.85 -0.72
CA GLN A 104 40.21 24.31 -0.58
C GLN A 104 38.89 24.93 -0.10
N PHE A 105 38.98 26.01 0.68
CA PHE A 105 37.85 26.89 0.99
C PHE A 105 37.69 27.96 -0.11
N HIS A 106 36.46 28.14 -0.60
CA HIS A 106 36.13 29.14 -1.60
C HIS A 106 35.01 30.05 -1.08
N PHE A 107 35.29 31.36 -1.07
CA PHE A 107 34.36 32.42 -0.67
C PHE A 107 34.07 33.34 -1.84
N SER A 108 32.80 33.65 -2.09
CA SER A 108 32.37 34.45 -3.25
C SER A 108 31.20 35.38 -2.91
N GLY A 109 30.94 36.37 -3.77
CA GLY A 109 29.96 37.42 -3.47
C GLY A 109 30.46 38.42 -2.42
N ILE A 110 31.78 38.65 -2.33
CA ILE A 110 32.35 39.59 -1.36
C ILE A 110 32.16 41.02 -1.89
N TYR A 111 31.43 41.85 -1.14
CA TYR A 111 31.30 43.29 -1.40
C TYR A 111 31.80 44.06 -0.18
N LEU A 112 32.78 44.95 -0.37
CA LEU A 112 33.38 45.74 0.72
C LEU A 112 33.56 47.21 0.34
N LYS A 113 33.03 48.09 1.20
CA LYS A 113 33.11 49.55 1.15
C LYS A 113 34.43 50.05 1.79
N PRO A 114 34.89 51.28 1.47
CA PRO A 114 35.97 51.92 2.22
C PRO A 114 35.72 51.89 3.73
N GLY A 115 36.70 51.40 4.50
CA GLY A 115 36.59 51.27 5.95
C GLY A 115 36.02 49.93 6.46
N GLN A 116 35.42 49.09 5.62
CA GLN A 116 35.01 47.74 6.04
C GLN A 116 36.19 46.75 6.03
N LYS A 117 36.18 45.81 6.99
CA LYS A 117 37.16 44.73 7.15
C LYS A 117 36.45 43.39 7.23
N LEU A 118 36.67 42.53 6.23
CA LEU A 118 36.28 41.12 6.28
C LEU A 118 37.21 40.35 7.24
N ILE A 119 36.61 39.47 8.04
CA ILE A 119 37.28 38.49 8.90
C ILE A 119 36.62 37.14 8.63
N ILE A 120 37.44 36.14 8.28
CA ILE A 120 37.04 34.75 8.12
C ILE A 120 37.83 33.94 9.15
N THR A 121 37.15 33.10 9.92
CA THR A 121 37.75 32.28 10.98
C THR A 121 37.27 30.85 10.83
N TYR A 122 38.19 29.90 10.73
CA TYR A 122 37.92 28.46 10.76
C TYR A 122 38.94 27.75 11.65
N PRO A 123 38.59 26.64 12.32
CA PRO A 123 39.56 25.91 13.13
C PRO A 123 40.44 25.01 12.25
N ALA A 124 41.69 24.85 12.66
CA ALA A 124 42.67 23.99 12.02
C ALA A 124 43.58 23.38 13.10
N GLU A 125 43.72 22.05 13.11
CA GLU A 125 44.47 21.30 14.11
C GLU A 125 45.64 20.55 13.46
N LEU A 126 46.86 20.81 13.93
CA LEU A 126 48.06 20.08 13.50
C LEU A 126 47.99 18.62 14.01
N LEU A 127 48.10 17.62 13.13
CA LEU A 127 47.98 16.21 13.50
C LEU A 127 49.11 15.77 14.45
N PRO A 128 48.89 14.82 15.38
CA PRO A 128 49.84 14.45 16.44
C PRO A 128 51.27 14.19 15.97
N GLN A 129 51.45 13.46 14.87
CA GLN A 129 52.76 13.10 14.32
C GLN A 129 53.56 14.28 13.72
N TYR A 130 52.95 15.46 13.58
CA TYR A 130 53.60 16.71 13.21
C TYR A 130 53.73 17.69 14.38
N ARG A 131 53.40 17.26 15.61
CA ARG A 131 53.66 18.02 16.84
C ARG A 131 55.09 17.78 17.31
N ASP A 132 56.05 18.15 16.47
CA ASP A 132 57.50 17.99 16.64
C ASP A 132 58.21 19.31 17.01
N GLY A 133 57.45 20.37 17.30
CA GLY A 133 57.95 21.72 17.57
C GLY A 133 58.28 22.54 16.31
N VAL A 134 58.25 21.95 15.11
CA VAL A 134 58.57 22.67 13.86
C VAL A 134 57.39 23.56 13.43
N MET A 135 57.71 24.72 12.85
CA MET A 135 56.71 25.69 12.36
C MET A 135 56.12 25.23 11.01
N TRP A 136 55.07 24.41 11.06
CA TRP A 136 54.36 23.86 9.90
C TRP A 136 53.41 24.89 9.27
N PRO A 137 53.41 25.06 7.93
CA PRO A 137 52.36 25.83 7.26
C PRO A 137 50.99 25.14 7.40
N VAL A 138 49.97 25.91 7.75
CA VAL A 138 48.57 25.44 7.93
C VAL A 138 47.60 26.01 6.90
N GLY A 139 48.07 26.86 5.99
CA GLY A 139 47.42 27.06 4.69
C GLY A 139 48.23 26.42 3.56
N ASN A 140 47.76 26.54 2.32
CA ASN A 140 48.63 26.40 1.15
C ASN A 140 49.31 27.76 0.85
N GLU A 141 50.25 27.79 -0.09
CA GLU A 141 50.84 29.02 -0.62
C GLU A 141 50.12 29.56 -1.86
N ASN A 142 49.24 28.80 -2.49
CA ASN A 142 48.45 29.25 -3.64
C ASN A 142 47.18 30.02 -3.25
N SER A 143 46.83 30.09 -1.95
CA SER A 143 45.72 30.90 -1.43
C SER A 143 45.76 32.34 -1.98
N TYR A 144 44.65 32.80 -2.56
CA TYR A 144 44.56 34.10 -3.23
C TYR A 144 43.23 34.82 -3.02
N PHE A 145 43.26 36.12 -3.26
CA PHE A 145 42.10 37.01 -3.25
C PHE A 145 41.99 37.78 -4.58
N LYS A 146 40.80 37.81 -5.16
CA LYS A 146 40.42 38.66 -6.30
C LYS A 146 39.49 39.76 -5.81
N LEU A 147 39.79 41.02 -6.19
CA LEU A 147 38.93 42.18 -5.91
C LEU A 147 37.55 42.08 -6.59
N ASN A 148 37.44 41.25 -7.64
CA ASN A 148 36.24 40.93 -8.40
C ASN A 148 36.43 39.56 -9.07
N ALA A 149 35.43 38.68 -9.05
CA ALA A 149 35.49 37.35 -9.68
C ALA A 149 35.95 37.39 -11.15
N ASN A 150 35.56 38.47 -11.86
CA ASN A 150 35.69 38.65 -13.30
C ASN A 150 37.11 39.03 -13.76
N ILE A 151 37.99 39.46 -12.83
CA ILE A 151 39.37 39.83 -13.18
C ILE A 151 40.34 38.65 -13.02
N LYS A 152 41.36 38.61 -13.90
CA LYS A 152 42.42 37.59 -13.86
C LYS A 152 43.49 37.87 -12.80
N GLU A 153 43.62 39.12 -12.36
CA GLU A 153 44.61 39.53 -11.37
C GLU A 153 44.25 39.03 -9.95
N THR A 154 45.23 38.48 -9.26
CA THR A 154 45.10 37.85 -7.93
C THR A 154 46.12 38.43 -6.95
N MET A 155 45.68 38.66 -5.71
CA MET A 155 46.53 38.99 -4.56
C MET A 155 46.81 37.71 -3.77
N LYS A 156 48.06 37.24 -3.75
CA LYS A 156 48.47 36.07 -2.94
C LYS A 156 48.29 36.38 -1.45
N LEU A 157 47.68 35.46 -0.72
CA LEU A 157 47.45 35.56 0.72
C LEU A 157 48.66 34.98 1.49
N PRO A 158 48.98 35.50 2.70
CA PRO A 158 50.11 35.02 3.49
C PRO A 158 49.77 33.69 4.19
N THR A 159 50.51 32.63 3.89
CA THR A 159 50.30 31.31 4.51
C THR A 159 50.63 31.33 6.00
N PRO A 160 49.66 31.08 6.91
CA PRO A 160 49.93 30.97 8.34
C PRO A 160 50.77 29.72 8.66
N ARG A 161 51.57 29.79 9.73
CA ARG A 161 52.37 28.66 10.24
C ARG A 161 52.16 28.51 11.75
N VAL A 162 52.11 27.28 12.25
CA VAL A 162 51.97 26.96 13.68
C VAL A 162 52.96 25.86 14.08
N SER A 163 53.25 25.75 15.37
CA SER A 163 53.92 24.58 15.95
C SER A 163 53.21 24.12 17.22
N ALA A 164 53.43 22.86 17.56
CA ALA A 164 53.09 22.25 18.84
C ALA A 164 54.08 21.12 19.10
N THR A 165 54.21 20.67 20.35
CA THR A 165 55.16 19.61 20.73
C THR A 165 54.45 18.53 21.53
N ILE A 166 54.62 17.27 21.15
CA ILE A 166 54.39 16.12 22.04
C ILE A 166 55.75 15.68 22.56
N SER A 167 55.92 15.76 23.89
CA SER A 167 57.10 15.28 24.61
C SER A 167 56.78 13.99 25.35
N GLY A 168 57.66 13.01 25.19
CA GLY A 168 57.71 11.75 25.92
C GLY A 168 58.92 11.69 26.86
N SER A 169 59.33 10.48 27.23
CA SER A 169 60.46 10.25 28.12
C SER A 169 61.07 8.86 28.02
N VAL A 170 62.31 8.72 28.49
CA VAL A 170 63.03 7.45 28.60
C VAL A 170 63.32 7.18 30.08
N THR A 171 62.65 6.18 30.64
CA THR A 171 62.99 5.59 31.95
C THR A 171 63.93 4.41 31.76
N VAL A 172 64.96 4.32 32.59
CA VAL A 172 65.81 3.15 32.71
C VAL A 172 65.65 2.58 34.12
N ILE A 173 65.30 1.30 34.21
CA ILE A 173 65.29 0.51 35.45
C ILE A 173 66.45 -0.47 35.37
N LYS A 174 67.28 -0.54 36.41
CA LYS A 174 68.50 -1.33 36.41
C LYS A 174 68.50 -2.37 37.53
N THR A 175 68.99 -3.55 37.19
CA THR A 175 69.23 -4.69 38.09
C THR A 175 70.64 -5.22 37.87
N TRP A 176 71.11 -6.07 38.78
CA TRP A 176 72.46 -6.62 38.76
C TRP A 176 72.42 -8.09 39.15
N SER A 177 73.33 -8.92 38.63
CA SER A 177 73.48 -10.33 39.04
C SER A 177 74.12 -10.49 40.43
N GLU A 178 74.92 -9.49 40.81
CA GLU A 178 75.53 -9.29 42.13
C GLU A 178 75.56 -7.76 42.33
N GLU A 179 75.36 -7.25 43.55
CA GLU A 179 75.32 -5.79 43.74
C GLU A 179 76.72 -5.14 43.58
N PRO A 180 76.80 -3.94 42.98
CA PRO A 180 78.06 -3.22 42.78
C PRO A 180 78.67 -2.73 44.11
N SER A 181 79.96 -2.35 44.08
CA SER A 181 80.62 -1.75 45.25
C SER A 181 80.00 -0.38 45.61
N GLN A 182 80.20 0.06 46.85
CA GLN A 182 79.67 1.33 47.36
C GLN A 182 80.28 2.58 46.68
N ASP A 183 81.35 2.39 45.90
CA ASP A 183 82.01 3.43 45.11
C ASP A 183 81.19 3.81 43.86
N ILE A 184 80.38 2.88 43.34
CA ILE A 184 79.44 3.13 42.24
C ILE A 184 78.16 3.72 42.85
N GLN A 185 77.95 5.03 42.66
CA GLN A 185 76.77 5.75 43.19
C GLN A 185 75.77 6.17 42.10
N GLU A 186 76.23 6.26 40.85
CA GLU A 186 75.43 6.54 39.66
C GLU A 186 76.03 5.80 38.46
N VAL A 187 75.19 5.50 37.46
CA VAL A 187 75.59 4.89 36.19
C VAL A 187 75.08 5.77 35.06
N ASP A 188 75.95 6.09 34.11
CA ASP A 188 75.64 6.95 32.97
C ASP A 188 75.11 6.12 31.79
N VAL A 189 73.96 6.52 31.27
CA VAL A 189 73.30 5.85 30.14
C VAL A 189 73.00 6.87 29.06
N VAL A 190 73.66 6.74 27.91
CA VAL A 190 73.42 7.57 26.74
C VAL A 190 72.10 7.18 26.09
N VAL A 191 71.18 8.13 25.95
CA VAL A 191 69.95 7.91 25.19
C VAL A 191 70.22 8.17 23.70
N ILE A 192 69.66 7.35 22.82
CA ILE A 192 69.88 7.39 21.38
C ILE A 192 68.51 7.51 20.69
N GLY A 193 68.31 8.58 19.93
CA GLY A 193 67.17 8.69 19.02
C GLY A 193 67.49 8.04 17.68
N LYS A 194 66.50 7.44 17.02
CA LYS A 194 66.62 6.84 15.69
C LYS A 194 65.47 7.32 14.79
N ILE A 195 65.82 7.77 13.59
CA ILE A 195 64.86 8.14 12.54
C ILE A 195 65.22 7.35 11.29
N MET A 196 64.29 6.49 10.83
CA MET A 196 64.50 5.60 9.67
C MET A 196 65.82 4.82 9.78
N GLY A 197 66.08 4.22 10.95
CA GLY A 197 67.30 3.48 11.26
C GLY A 197 68.55 4.31 11.55
N ASN A 198 68.60 5.60 11.19
CA ASN A 198 69.76 6.46 11.41
C ASN A 198 69.80 6.95 12.87
N PRO A 199 70.85 6.64 13.65
CA PRO A 199 70.96 7.07 15.05
C PRO A 199 71.49 8.51 15.17
N PHE A 200 70.99 9.23 16.17
CA PHE A 200 71.55 10.46 16.67
C PHE A 200 71.60 10.42 18.20
N TYR A 201 72.69 10.89 18.78
CA TYR A 201 72.91 10.84 20.23
C TYR A 201 72.19 11.99 20.92
N LEU A 202 71.54 11.68 22.05
CA LEU A 202 70.86 12.63 22.92
C LEU A 202 71.65 12.81 24.23
N GLU A 203 71.01 13.37 25.25
CA GLU A 203 71.63 13.58 26.57
C GLU A 203 71.92 12.27 27.31
N THR A 204 72.88 12.34 28.23
CA THR A 204 73.21 11.23 29.14
C THR A 204 72.25 11.23 30.34
N LEU A 205 71.46 10.17 30.47
CA LEU A 205 70.65 9.90 31.65
C LEU A 205 71.52 9.32 32.77
N LYS A 206 71.45 9.91 33.97
CA LYS A 206 72.06 9.38 35.19
C LYS A 206 71.09 8.45 35.92
N VAL A 207 71.42 7.16 36.00
CA VAL A 207 70.68 6.13 36.74
C VAL A 207 71.26 6.02 38.16
N LYS A 208 70.42 6.09 39.19
CA LYS A 208 70.85 6.12 40.60
C LYS A 208 70.09 5.12 41.45
N LYS A 209 70.68 4.67 42.56
CA LYS A 209 70.00 3.82 43.53
C LYS A 209 69.02 4.63 44.37
N SER A 210 67.75 4.23 44.37
CA SER A 210 66.65 4.83 45.12
C SER A 210 65.93 3.72 45.90
N GLY A 211 66.20 3.64 47.21
CA GLY A 211 65.77 2.50 48.02
C GLY A 211 66.42 1.19 47.54
N THR A 212 65.61 0.24 47.11
CA THR A 212 66.04 -1.08 46.61
C THR A 212 66.30 -1.12 45.11
N GLU A 213 65.87 -0.12 44.34
CA GLU A 213 65.93 -0.14 42.87
C GLU A 213 66.98 0.84 42.33
N TRP A 214 67.57 0.54 41.18
CA TRP A 214 68.35 1.51 40.42
C TRP A 214 67.46 2.08 39.31
N ARG A 215 67.25 3.40 39.27
CA ARG A 215 66.35 4.04 38.30
C ARG A 215 66.85 5.41 37.84
N GLY A 216 66.54 5.78 36.61
CA GLY A 216 66.61 7.14 36.08
C GLY A 216 65.47 7.42 35.10
N THR A 217 65.15 8.69 34.86
CA THR A 217 64.22 9.12 33.81
C THR A 217 64.74 10.40 33.13
N LEU A 218 64.70 10.43 31.80
CA LEU A 218 64.99 11.59 30.97
C LEU A 218 63.68 12.02 30.28
N ASP A 219 63.09 13.12 30.73
CA ASP A 219 61.83 13.67 30.22
C ASP A 219 62.04 14.74 29.13
N GLY A 220 60.96 15.12 28.43
CA GLY A 220 60.96 16.22 27.45
C GLY A 220 61.28 15.81 26.00
N LEU A 221 61.57 14.53 25.77
CA LEU A 221 62.04 13.98 24.50
C LEU A 221 60.98 14.07 23.39
N THR A 222 61.32 14.58 22.21
CA THR A 222 60.36 14.80 21.11
C THR A 222 59.90 13.48 20.48
N VAL A 223 58.60 13.16 20.56
CA VAL A 223 58.10 11.84 20.13
C VAL A 223 58.11 11.64 18.61
N TYR A 224 58.07 12.73 17.84
CA TYR A 224 58.05 12.72 16.38
C TYR A 224 59.04 13.73 15.80
N PHE A 225 59.43 13.52 14.54
CA PHE A 225 60.20 14.45 13.73
C PHE A 225 59.74 14.34 12.27
N ASN A 226 59.30 15.44 11.66
CA ASN A 226 58.87 15.52 10.27
C ASN A 226 57.83 14.43 9.87
N GLY A 227 56.82 14.23 10.71
CA GLY A 227 55.76 13.22 10.48
C GLY A 227 56.18 11.77 10.74
N LYS A 228 57.40 11.51 11.23
CA LYS A 228 57.89 10.16 11.59
C LYS A 228 58.06 10.05 13.10
N LYS A 229 57.67 8.91 13.68
CA LYS A 229 57.93 8.61 15.10
C LYS A 229 59.43 8.43 15.32
N ILE A 230 59.96 8.94 16.43
CA ILE A 230 61.35 8.69 16.83
C ILE A 230 61.38 7.38 17.62
N GLU A 231 62.17 6.43 17.15
CA GLU A 231 62.52 5.24 17.91
C GLU A 231 63.59 5.61 18.95
N TYR A 232 63.43 5.12 20.18
CA TYR A 232 64.40 5.34 21.24
C TYR A 232 65.16 4.05 21.54
N ASP A 233 66.44 4.22 21.84
CA ASP A 233 67.35 3.17 22.27
C ASP A 233 68.29 3.72 23.36
N ILE A 234 69.02 2.85 24.05
CA ILE A 234 69.99 3.26 25.08
C ILE A 234 71.33 2.57 24.92
N LYS A 235 72.38 3.20 25.43
CA LYS A 235 73.68 2.57 25.64
C LYS A 235 74.24 2.98 27.01
N GLU A 236 74.48 2.00 27.86
CA GLU A 236 75.21 2.21 29.11
C GLU A 236 76.68 2.56 28.83
N VAL A 237 77.21 3.50 29.60
CA VAL A 237 78.66 3.77 29.68
C VAL A 237 79.30 2.64 30.50
N ASP A 238 80.44 2.15 30.03
CA ASP A 238 81.13 0.97 30.57
C ASP A 238 81.26 0.96 32.11
N VAL A 239 80.86 -0.16 32.73
CA VAL A 239 80.88 -0.35 34.18
C VAL A 239 81.87 -1.48 34.52
N PRO A 240 83.07 -1.17 35.03
CA PRO A 240 84.13 -2.18 35.22
C PRO A 240 83.68 -3.43 35.98
N GLY A 241 83.91 -4.60 35.40
CA GLY A 241 83.52 -5.89 35.97
C GLY A 241 82.09 -6.34 35.69
N TYR A 242 81.31 -5.59 34.89
CA TYR A 242 79.92 -5.89 34.55
C TYR A 242 79.63 -5.70 33.06
N GLN A 243 78.94 -6.66 32.46
CA GLN A 243 78.40 -6.58 31.10
C GLN A 243 76.89 -6.27 31.14
N PRO A 244 76.42 -5.20 30.46
CA PRO A 244 75.02 -4.79 30.48
C PRO A 244 74.17 -5.60 29.48
N ASN A 245 73.25 -6.42 29.98
CA ASN A 245 72.21 -7.04 29.17
C ASN A 245 70.98 -6.12 29.12
N TYR A 246 70.70 -5.55 27.95
CA TYR A 246 69.54 -4.70 27.71
C TYR A 246 68.30 -5.54 27.36
N THR A 247 67.12 -5.13 27.81
CA THR A 247 65.85 -5.61 27.25
C THR A 247 65.36 -4.69 26.14
N ALA A 248 64.52 -5.21 25.24
CA ALA A 248 63.70 -4.34 24.40
C ALA A 248 62.90 -3.33 25.26
N PRO A 249 62.74 -2.06 24.83
CA PRO A 249 61.95 -1.08 25.56
C PRO A 249 60.46 -1.41 25.54
N THR A 250 59.80 -1.19 26.66
CA THR A 250 58.34 -1.18 26.76
C THR A 250 57.84 0.27 26.63
N GLU A 251 57.07 0.59 25.60
CA GLU A 251 56.35 1.87 25.52
C GLU A 251 55.09 1.79 26.42
N THR A 252 55.00 2.61 27.46
CA THR A 252 53.90 2.59 28.44
C THR A 252 52.77 3.57 28.12
N GLU A 253 53.12 4.68 27.46
CA GLU A 253 52.23 5.67 26.84
C GLU A 253 52.96 6.21 25.60
N THR A 254 52.26 6.89 24.68
CA THR A 254 52.85 7.43 23.44
C THR A 254 54.13 8.25 23.70
N GLY A 255 55.28 7.70 23.31
CA GLY A 255 56.61 8.28 23.48
C GLY A 255 57.26 8.12 24.86
N LYS A 256 56.62 7.43 25.82
CA LYS A 256 57.20 7.10 27.14
C LYS A 256 57.70 5.66 27.13
N TYR A 257 59.02 5.50 27.11
CA TYR A 257 59.68 4.19 27.02
C TYR A 257 60.33 3.81 28.35
N VAL A 258 60.18 2.54 28.75
CA VAL A 258 60.83 1.93 29.91
C VAL A 258 61.77 0.84 29.42
N PHE A 259 63.07 1.03 29.64
CA PHE A 259 64.10 0.02 29.41
C PHE A 259 64.44 -0.68 30.72
N GLN A 260 64.71 -1.99 30.65
CA GLN A 260 65.36 -2.71 31.74
C GLN A 260 66.79 -3.05 31.34
N VAL A 261 67.75 -2.86 32.25
CA VAL A 261 69.16 -3.22 32.06
C VAL A 261 69.56 -4.15 33.21
N HIS A 262 70.06 -5.34 32.87
CA HIS A 262 70.57 -6.30 33.83
C HIS A 262 72.09 -6.44 33.70
N ASN A 263 72.84 -5.89 34.65
CA ASN A 263 74.29 -5.99 34.64
C ASN A 263 74.73 -7.34 35.21
N GLN A 264 75.29 -8.16 34.33
CA GLN A 264 75.84 -9.45 34.65
C GLN A 264 77.32 -9.31 34.98
N LYS A 265 77.73 -9.80 36.15
CA LYS A 265 79.12 -9.77 36.60
C LYS A 265 80.01 -10.64 35.71
N GLU A 266 81.13 -10.07 35.27
CA GLU A 266 82.07 -10.74 34.37
C GLU A 266 82.62 -12.03 34.98
N GLY A 267 82.81 -13.05 34.13
CA GLY A 267 83.16 -14.40 34.57
C GLY A 267 81.97 -15.30 34.93
N THR A 268 80.73 -14.80 34.86
CA THR A 268 79.52 -15.64 34.87
C THR A 268 78.97 -15.80 33.45
N THR A 269 78.75 -17.04 32.99
CA THR A 269 78.18 -17.31 31.66
C THR A 269 76.65 -17.37 31.75
N PRO A 270 75.88 -16.56 30.99
CA PRO A 270 74.44 -16.76 30.88
C PRO A 270 74.11 -18.05 30.11
N SER A 271 72.85 -18.49 30.17
CA SER A 271 72.38 -19.60 29.32
C SER A 271 72.62 -19.29 27.85
N ASP A 272 73.30 -20.22 27.18
CA ASP A 272 73.50 -20.24 25.72
C ASP A 272 72.23 -20.71 24.98
N ASP A 273 71.32 -21.39 25.67
CA ASP A 273 69.99 -21.69 25.15
C ASP A 273 69.02 -20.53 25.40
N LEU A 274 68.27 -20.14 24.36
CA LEU A 274 67.23 -19.11 24.34
C LEU A 274 65.87 -19.72 24.05
N THR A 275 64.83 -19.30 24.78
CA THR A 275 63.43 -19.66 24.53
C THR A 275 62.78 -18.64 23.59
N VAL A 276 62.04 -19.07 22.56
CA VAL A 276 61.37 -18.16 21.62
C VAL A 276 59.88 -18.01 21.95
N LYS A 277 59.43 -16.79 22.24
CA LYS A 277 58.02 -16.43 22.49
C LYS A 277 57.53 -15.39 21.48
N VAL A 278 56.23 -15.42 21.19
CA VAL A 278 55.59 -14.59 20.17
C VAL A 278 54.23 -14.07 20.64
N LYS A 279 53.86 -12.86 20.21
CA LYS A 279 52.56 -12.23 20.47
C LYS A 279 51.87 -11.80 19.18
N LYS A 280 50.66 -12.31 18.93
CA LYS A 280 49.84 -11.94 17.77
C LYS A 280 48.60 -11.18 18.22
N THR A 281 48.40 -9.97 17.71
CA THR A 281 47.16 -9.20 17.90
C THR A 281 46.27 -9.30 16.67
N TRP A 282 44.97 -9.49 16.86
CA TRP A 282 43.96 -9.40 15.81
C TRP A 282 43.01 -8.23 16.07
N LEU A 283 42.77 -7.42 15.04
CA LEU A 283 41.74 -6.38 15.02
C LEU A 283 40.67 -6.79 14.01
N GLY A 284 39.42 -6.89 14.45
CA GLY A 284 38.32 -7.48 13.70
C GLY A 284 38.04 -8.92 14.13
N GLU A 285 37.46 -9.69 13.21
CA GLU A 285 37.28 -11.14 13.37
C GLU A 285 38.63 -11.87 13.46
N MET A 286 38.60 -13.14 13.89
CA MET A 286 39.78 -13.98 14.11
C MET A 286 39.62 -15.36 13.46
N PRO A 287 40.59 -15.84 12.66
CA PRO A 287 40.60 -17.22 12.19
C PRO A 287 40.85 -18.20 13.34
N ASN A 288 40.59 -19.50 13.10
CA ASN A 288 40.77 -20.54 14.12
C ASN A 288 42.24 -20.83 14.44
N GLN A 289 43.17 -20.55 13.53
CA GLN A 289 44.61 -20.72 13.71
C GLN A 289 45.42 -19.85 12.74
N LEU A 290 46.71 -19.68 13.03
CA LEU A 290 47.73 -19.05 12.19
C LEU A 290 49.01 -19.89 12.24
N LYS A 291 49.69 -20.03 11.09
CA LYS A 291 51.02 -20.63 11.04
C LYS A 291 52.09 -19.54 10.91
N VAL A 292 53.10 -19.62 11.76
CA VAL A 292 54.27 -18.72 11.75
C VAL A 292 55.55 -19.54 11.72
N GLU A 293 56.59 -19.03 11.08
CA GLU A 293 57.80 -19.80 10.79
C GLU A 293 59.05 -19.07 11.31
N LEU A 294 59.92 -19.79 12.01
CA LEU A 294 61.12 -19.25 12.65
C LEU A 294 62.34 -19.46 11.76
N TYR A 295 63.05 -18.37 11.52
CA TYR A 295 64.26 -18.32 10.72
C TYR A 295 65.45 -17.88 11.56
N GLN A 296 66.60 -18.52 11.34
CA GLN A 296 67.91 -18.24 11.92
C GLN A 296 68.87 -17.90 10.77
N ASN A 297 69.44 -16.70 10.75
CA ASN A 297 70.28 -16.19 9.66
C ASN A 297 69.66 -16.45 8.25
N ASN A 298 68.36 -16.17 8.10
CA ASN A 298 67.53 -16.45 6.92
C ASN A 298 67.37 -17.93 6.50
N THR A 299 67.83 -18.90 7.30
CA THR A 299 67.49 -20.32 7.16
C THR A 299 66.30 -20.66 8.06
N LYS A 300 65.25 -21.29 7.53
CA LYS A 300 64.11 -21.76 8.35
C LYS A 300 64.55 -22.92 9.26
N ILE A 301 64.23 -22.83 10.55
CA ILE A 301 64.58 -23.84 11.55
C ILE A 301 63.38 -24.46 12.26
N ASP A 302 62.25 -23.76 12.40
CA ASP A 302 61.06 -24.26 13.09
C ASP A 302 59.76 -23.61 12.56
N SER A 303 58.59 -24.10 12.96
CA SER A 303 57.31 -23.44 12.71
C SER A 303 56.24 -23.75 13.77
N LEU A 304 55.56 -22.72 14.23
CA LEU A 304 54.51 -22.78 15.25
C LEU A 304 53.12 -22.59 14.63
N ILE A 305 52.15 -23.40 15.06
CA ILE A 305 50.73 -23.19 14.76
C ILE A 305 50.07 -22.58 15.99
N MET A 306 49.84 -21.27 15.96
CA MET A 306 49.10 -20.54 17.00
C MET A 306 47.61 -20.78 16.79
N LYS A 307 46.92 -21.33 17.80
CA LYS A 307 45.45 -21.54 17.75
C LYS A 307 44.72 -20.38 18.44
N LYS A 308 43.50 -20.11 18.00
CA LYS A 308 42.62 -19.12 18.62
C LYS A 308 42.34 -19.49 20.09
N PRO A 309 42.55 -18.57 21.05
CA PRO A 309 42.22 -18.77 22.45
C PRO A 309 40.73 -19.09 22.68
N SER A 310 40.43 -19.99 23.63
CA SER A 310 39.07 -20.41 23.96
C SER A 310 38.21 -19.33 24.65
N ASP A 311 38.85 -18.30 25.20
CA ASP A 311 38.22 -17.09 25.74
C ASP A 311 37.92 -16.03 24.66
N ASN A 312 38.21 -16.32 23.39
CA ASN A 312 38.10 -15.40 22.24
C ASN A 312 38.90 -14.08 22.42
N ARG A 313 39.97 -14.03 23.21
CA ARG A 313 40.79 -12.81 23.30
C ARG A 313 41.55 -12.51 22.01
N SER A 314 41.60 -11.22 21.64
CA SER A 314 42.25 -10.72 20.42
C SER A 314 43.78 -10.82 20.41
N VAL A 315 44.40 -10.94 21.58
CA VAL A 315 45.86 -11.07 21.73
C VAL A 315 46.21 -12.51 22.05
N TRP A 316 46.85 -13.20 21.12
CA TRP A 316 47.32 -14.58 21.26
C TRP A 316 48.78 -14.60 21.68
N ASP A 317 49.14 -15.46 22.62
CA ASP A 317 50.54 -15.75 22.98
C ASP A 317 50.96 -17.10 22.36
N GLY A 318 52.23 -17.24 21.99
CA GLY A 318 52.80 -18.47 21.46
C GLY A 318 54.25 -18.65 21.90
N GLU A 319 54.73 -19.88 21.83
CA GLU A 319 56.07 -20.28 22.26
C GLU A 319 56.52 -21.47 21.41
N PHE A 320 57.78 -21.47 20.98
CA PHE A 320 58.36 -22.60 20.25
C PHE A 320 58.91 -23.61 21.27
N GLU A 321 58.64 -24.90 21.04
CA GLU A 321 59.08 -25.98 21.93
C GLU A 321 60.62 -26.10 21.95
N ASN A 322 61.26 -25.85 20.80
CA ASN A 322 62.70 -25.88 20.66
C ASN A 322 63.34 -24.58 21.15
N LYS A 323 64.33 -24.70 22.04
CA LYS A 323 65.24 -23.60 22.34
C LYS A 323 66.24 -23.42 21.20
N VAL A 324 66.62 -22.17 20.96
CA VAL A 324 67.62 -21.80 19.95
C VAL A 324 68.91 -21.31 20.61
N LYS A 325 70.01 -21.22 19.84
CA LYS A 325 71.31 -20.83 20.39
C LYS A 325 71.55 -19.33 20.39
N ARG A 326 72.24 -18.83 21.42
CA ARG A 326 72.67 -17.44 21.52
C ARG A 326 73.76 -17.12 20.50
N LEU A 327 74.78 -17.96 20.42
CA LEU A 327 75.96 -17.77 19.58
C LEU A 327 76.16 -18.93 18.60
N ASP A 328 76.82 -18.63 17.48
CA ASP A 328 77.29 -19.62 16.50
C ASP A 328 78.62 -20.26 16.92
N ALA A 329 79.11 -21.21 16.12
CA ALA A 329 80.36 -21.92 16.38
C ALA A 329 81.64 -21.05 16.30
N SER A 330 81.53 -19.79 15.88
CA SER A 330 82.61 -18.79 15.91
C SER A 330 82.50 -17.82 17.09
N GLY A 331 81.38 -17.83 17.83
CA GLY A 331 81.07 -16.88 18.91
C GLY A 331 80.32 -15.63 18.45
N ALA A 332 79.83 -15.57 17.21
CA ALA A 332 78.99 -14.48 16.72
C ALA A 332 77.50 -14.73 17.07
N PRO A 333 76.70 -13.69 17.37
CA PRO A 333 75.28 -13.87 17.68
C PRO A 333 74.46 -14.27 16.44
N TYR A 334 73.49 -15.16 16.63
CA TYR A 334 72.52 -15.50 15.59
C TYR A 334 71.43 -14.42 15.48
N GLU A 335 71.07 -14.05 14.24
CA GLU A 335 69.88 -13.24 13.96
C GLU A 335 68.67 -14.17 13.79
N TYR A 336 67.59 -13.88 14.53
CA TYR A 336 66.34 -14.62 14.43
C TYR A 336 65.19 -13.73 13.95
N LYS A 337 64.34 -14.25 13.07
CA LYS A 337 63.09 -13.59 12.67
C LYS A 337 61.94 -14.59 12.59
N ILE A 338 60.73 -14.12 12.90
CA ILE A 338 59.49 -14.84 12.60
C ILE A 338 58.92 -14.29 11.29
N VAL A 339 58.46 -15.18 10.42
CA VAL A 339 57.70 -14.87 9.20
C VAL A 339 56.26 -15.33 9.39
N GLU A 340 55.31 -14.43 9.11
CA GLU A 340 53.88 -14.72 9.10
C GLU A 340 53.44 -15.16 7.70
N ASN A 341 53.08 -16.44 7.56
CA ASN A 341 52.47 -16.96 6.35
C ASN A 341 50.95 -16.73 6.41
N MET A 342 50.55 -15.52 6.01
CA MET A 342 49.17 -15.04 6.00
C MET A 342 48.28 -15.85 5.04
N VAL A 343 47.10 -16.29 5.52
CA VAL A 343 46.32 -17.38 4.88
C VAL A 343 45.02 -16.90 4.21
N ALA A 344 44.57 -15.66 4.44
CA ALA A 344 43.26 -15.19 3.98
C ALA A 344 43.28 -13.74 3.46
N ALA A 345 42.63 -13.50 2.33
CA ALA A 345 42.66 -12.23 1.59
C ALA A 345 41.88 -11.08 2.26
N ASN A 346 41.10 -11.34 3.30
CA ASN A 346 40.33 -10.34 4.05
C ASN A 346 41.09 -9.74 5.25
N TYR A 347 42.39 -10.00 5.39
CA TYR A 347 43.24 -9.39 6.40
C TYR A 347 44.43 -8.63 5.77
N SER A 348 44.92 -7.63 6.48
CA SER A 348 46.23 -7.00 6.26
C SER A 348 47.10 -7.23 7.48
N ALA A 349 48.34 -7.67 7.29
CA ALA A 349 49.35 -7.69 8.34
C ALA A 349 50.01 -6.30 8.45
N ASP A 350 50.33 -5.86 9.67
CA ASP A 350 51.12 -4.64 9.89
C ASP A 350 52.60 -4.87 9.53
N ASN A 351 53.10 -6.09 9.73
CA ASN A 351 54.39 -6.58 9.24
C ASN A 351 54.25 -8.08 8.90
N THR A 352 54.84 -8.55 7.80
CA THR A 352 54.90 -9.98 7.45
C THR A 352 56.15 -10.69 7.97
N GLU A 353 57.20 -9.94 8.32
CA GLU A 353 58.39 -10.45 9.01
C GLU A 353 58.66 -9.60 10.27
N VAL A 354 59.11 -10.24 11.36
CA VAL A 354 59.52 -9.56 12.60
C VAL A 354 60.84 -10.15 13.09
N ILE A 355 61.88 -9.31 13.12
CA ILE A 355 63.16 -9.63 13.76
C ILE A 355 62.93 -9.72 15.27
N LEU A 356 63.35 -10.83 15.88
CA LEU A 356 63.21 -11.09 17.30
C LEU A 356 64.29 -10.35 18.10
N LYS A 357 63.91 -9.89 19.30
CA LYS A 357 64.82 -9.21 20.23
C LYS A 357 64.85 -9.97 21.55
N GLU A 358 66.01 -10.06 22.20
CA GLU A 358 66.08 -10.67 23.53
C GLU A 358 65.42 -9.75 24.57
N VAL A 359 64.65 -10.37 25.45
CA VAL A 359 64.14 -9.80 26.70
C VAL A 359 64.67 -10.65 27.86
N GLY A 360 64.86 -10.01 29.02
CA GLY A 360 65.67 -10.55 30.11
C GLY A 360 65.24 -11.95 30.56
N GLY A 361 66.22 -12.79 30.90
CA GLY A 361 66.00 -14.19 31.29
C GLY A 361 66.17 -15.21 30.16
N GLY A 362 66.76 -14.83 29.02
CA GLY A 362 67.04 -15.76 27.92
C GLY A 362 65.83 -16.02 27.01
N ILE A 363 65.00 -15.00 26.78
CA ILE A 363 63.79 -15.10 25.95
C ILE A 363 63.95 -14.23 24.71
N LEU A 364 63.86 -14.81 23.51
CA LEU A 364 63.65 -14.05 22.28
C LEU A 364 62.16 -13.75 22.12
N PHE A 365 61.81 -12.49 21.88
CA PHE A 365 60.44 -12.03 21.75
C PHE A 365 60.19 -11.25 20.46
N GLY A 366 58.99 -11.40 19.91
CA GLY A 366 58.48 -10.63 18.77
C GLY A 366 56.96 -10.50 18.80
N ALA A 367 56.45 -9.41 18.22
CA ALA A 367 55.02 -9.14 18.17
C ALA A 367 54.58 -8.56 16.82
N PHE A 368 53.38 -8.93 16.36
CA PHE A 368 52.80 -8.46 15.09
C PHE A 368 51.27 -8.47 15.13
N THR A 369 50.64 -7.67 14.25
CA THR A 369 49.19 -7.40 14.24
C THR A 369 48.58 -7.73 12.88
N ASN A 370 47.40 -8.33 12.86
CA ASN A 370 46.53 -8.37 11.68
C ASN A 370 45.29 -7.50 11.87
N ARG A 371 44.85 -6.87 10.79
CA ARG A 371 43.65 -6.05 10.68
C ARG A 371 42.70 -6.70 9.70
N ASN A 372 41.46 -6.94 10.10
CA ASN A 372 40.43 -7.39 9.19
C ASN A 372 40.01 -6.21 8.29
N ILE A 373 40.24 -6.36 6.99
CA ILE A 373 39.98 -5.35 5.96
C ILE A 373 38.74 -5.70 5.12
N ALA A 374 37.89 -6.60 5.62
CA ALA A 374 36.63 -6.95 4.95
C ALA A 374 35.75 -5.71 4.73
N ARG A 375 35.09 -5.69 3.58
CA ARG A 375 34.20 -4.62 3.13
C ARG A 375 32.84 -5.20 2.75
N VAL A 376 31.82 -4.37 2.89
CA VAL A 376 30.42 -4.68 2.57
C VAL A 376 29.84 -3.54 1.74
N ASN A 377 28.82 -3.85 0.95
CA ASN A 377 28.01 -2.86 0.26
C ASN A 377 26.71 -2.67 1.05
N ILE A 378 26.24 -1.43 1.17
CA ILE A 378 25.05 -1.11 1.96
C ILE A 378 23.98 -0.58 1.01
N PRO A 379 23.03 -1.43 0.55
CA PRO A 379 21.93 -1.00 -0.30
C PRO A 379 20.90 -0.17 0.47
N VAL A 380 20.35 0.83 -0.22
CA VAL A 380 19.33 1.74 0.29
C VAL A 380 18.24 1.94 -0.78
N GLU A 381 16.99 1.84 -0.35
CA GLU A 381 15.81 2.10 -1.17
C GLU A 381 14.99 3.25 -0.58
N LYS A 382 14.34 4.05 -1.44
CA LYS A 382 13.39 5.08 -1.05
C LYS A 382 11.98 4.71 -1.51
N LYS A 383 11.03 4.77 -0.59
CA LYS A 383 9.59 4.60 -0.84
C LYS A 383 8.82 5.88 -0.51
N TRP A 384 7.67 6.02 -1.16
CA TRP A 384 6.74 7.13 -1.02
C TRP A 384 5.36 6.57 -0.72
N VAL A 385 4.66 7.15 0.26
CA VAL A 385 3.32 6.72 0.69
C VAL A 385 2.39 7.93 0.67
N ASN A 386 1.19 7.78 0.09
CA ASN A 386 0.20 8.86 -0.08
C ASN A 386 0.77 10.15 -0.71
N THR A 387 1.81 10.03 -1.54
CA THR A 387 2.57 11.14 -2.14
C THR A 387 2.42 11.11 -3.66
N PRO A 388 1.75 12.10 -4.29
CA PRO A 388 1.60 12.16 -5.74
C PRO A 388 2.95 12.17 -6.47
N THR A 389 3.02 11.58 -7.66
CA THR A 389 4.28 11.44 -8.43
C THR A 389 4.98 12.79 -8.67
N ALA A 390 4.21 13.87 -8.87
CA ALA A 390 4.73 15.23 -9.04
C ALA A 390 5.45 15.83 -7.80
N GLU A 391 5.34 15.18 -6.64
CA GLU A 391 5.99 15.57 -5.38
C GLU A 391 7.09 14.59 -4.95
N GLN A 392 7.31 13.50 -5.69
CA GLN A 392 8.36 12.50 -5.43
C GLN A 392 9.73 13.00 -5.90
N THR A 393 10.25 14.04 -5.25
CA THR A 393 11.53 14.67 -5.61
C THR A 393 12.74 13.78 -5.28
N PRO A 394 13.88 13.92 -5.99
CA PRO A 394 15.15 13.32 -5.58
C PRO A 394 15.51 13.61 -4.12
N VAL A 395 15.89 12.59 -3.35
CA VAL A 395 16.30 12.73 -1.95
C VAL A 395 17.77 12.37 -1.76
N LYS A 396 18.45 13.07 -0.85
CA LYS A 396 19.83 12.76 -0.45
C LYS A 396 19.83 11.97 0.84
N VAL A 397 20.68 10.94 0.91
CA VAL A 397 20.79 10.04 2.05
C VAL A 397 22.23 9.99 2.52
N SER A 398 22.45 10.24 3.81
CA SER A 398 23.75 10.13 4.46
C SER A 398 23.89 8.83 5.24
N LEU A 399 25.07 8.21 5.13
CA LEU A 399 25.45 7.07 5.95
C LEU A 399 25.98 7.52 7.31
N TYR A 400 25.60 6.77 8.34
CA TYR A 400 26.04 6.91 9.73
C TYR A 400 26.54 5.56 10.22
N ARG A 401 27.44 5.56 11.22
CA ARG A 401 27.93 4.34 11.86
C ARG A 401 28.16 4.51 13.36
N THR A 402 27.92 3.44 14.12
CA THR A 402 28.34 3.29 15.51
C THR A 402 29.13 1.99 15.69
N ILE A 403 29.72 1.82 16.86
CA ILE A 403 30.49 0.64 17.27
C ILE A 403 29.77 -0.12 18.41
N ASP A 404 28.90 0.57 19.16
CA ASP A 404 28.05 0.00 20.21
C ASP A 404 26.64 0.59 20.07
N ALA A 405 25.60 -0.26 20.13
CA ALA A 405 24.22 0.14 19.82
C ALA A 405 23.61 1.21 20.74
N GLY A 406 24.22 1.45 21.93
CA GLY A 406 23.84 2.51 22.85
C GLY A 406 24.56 3.85 22.65
N GLN A 407 25.47 3.96 21.67
CA GLN A 407 26.19 5.21 21.36
C GLN A 407 25.56 5.93 20.15
N PRO A 408 25.47 7.27 20.17
CA PRO A 408 24.92 8.03 19.06
C PRO A 408 25.79 7.82 17.80
N PRO A 409 25.20 7.43 16.66
CA PRO A 409 25.99 7.09 15.48
C PRO A 409 26.57 8.35 14.84
N VAL A 410 27.80 8.22 14.33
CA VAL A 410 28.58 9.32 13.74
C VAL A 410 28.38 9.30 12.22
N LYS A 411 28.12 10.45 11.60
CA LYS A 411 28.03 10.57 10.13
C LYS A 411 29.35 10.12 9.50
N VAL A 412 29.27 9.26 8.49
CA VAL A 412 30.44 8.84 7.70
C VAL A 412 30.82 10.00 6.78
N ALA A 413 32.11 10.33 6.74
CA ALA A 413 32.65 11.40 5.89
C ALA A 413 32.78 10.93 4.42
N ILE A 414 31.64 10.76 3.77
CA ILE A 414 31.44 10.47 2.36
C ILE A 414 30.27 11.33 1.84
N GLU A 415 30.17 11.52 0.53
CA GLU A 415 29.03 12.23 -0.05
C GLU A 415 27.71 11.47 0.18
N PRO A 416 26.58 12.17 0.39
CA PRO A 416 25.26 11.55 0.43
C PRO A 416 24.90 10.96 -0.94
N ILE A 417 24.47 9.68 -0.98
CA ILE A 417 23.87 9.11 -2.19
C ILE A 417 22.55 9.82 -2.50
N THR A 418 22.21 9.90 -3.80
CA THR A 418 20.91 10.41 -4.24
C THR A 418 20.02 9.24 -4.67
N LEU A 419 18.74 9.30 -4.30
CA LEU A 419 17.69 8.35 -4.67
C LEU A 419 16.62 9.12 -5.45
N ASP A 420 16.36 8.70 -6.69
CA ASP A 420 15.61 9.46 -7.69
C ASP A 420 14.94 8.54 -8.73
N SER A 421 14.16 9.12 -9.64
CA SER A 421 13.52 8.39 -10.74
C SER A 421 14.48 7.59 -11.61
N ASP A 422 15.68 8.10 -11.82
CA ASP A 422 16.61 7.63 -12.84
C ASP A 422 17.37 6.38 -12.35
N ASN A 423 17.56 6.26 -11.03
CA ASN A 423 17.99 5.04 -10.35
C ASN A 423 16.84 4.18 -9.79
N GLY A 424 15.58 4.48 -10.12
CA GLY A 424 14.41 3.73 -9.62
C GLY A 424 14.26 3.81 -8.09
N PHE A 425 14.73 4.90 -7.49
CA PHE A 425 14.81 5.16 -6.06
C PHE A 425 15.69 4.15 -5.27
N LYS A 426 16.74 3.60 -5.88
CA LYS A 426 17.69 2.63 -5.26
C LYS A 426 19.14 2.99 -5.53
N ASN A 427 19.99 2.94 -4.49
CA ASN A 427 21.43 3.23 -4.61
C ASN A 427 22.20 2.54 -3.46
N VAL A 428 23.54 2.51 -3.52
CA VAL A 428 24.38 1.65 -2.66
C VAL A 428 25.63 2.38 -2.17
N PHE A 429 25.86 2.38 -0.84
CA PHE A 429 27.17 2.77 -0.30
C PHE A 429 28.15 1.59 -0.45
N ASN A 430 29.01 1.66 -1.47
CA ASN A 430 29.92 0.59 -1.81
C ASN A 430 31.18 0.58 -0.92
N PHE A 431 31.78 -0.61 -0.74
CA PHE A 431 33.10 -0.80 -0.12
C PHE A 431 33.26 -0.30 1.33
N MET A 432 32.17 -0.25 2.10
CA MET A 432 32.18 0.18 3.51
C MET A 432 32.91 -0.84 4.39
N PRO A 433 33.79 -0.41 5.32
CA PRO A 433 34.55 -1.34 6.17
C PRO A 433 33.63 -2.06 7.16
N VAL A 434 33.80 -3.37 7.31
CA VAL A 434 33.00 -4.18 8.26
C VAL A 434 33.45 -3.96 9.70
N PHE A 435 34.73 -3.69 9.93
CA PHE A 435 35.33 -3.56 11.27
C PHE A 435 36.11 -2.25 11.44
N ASP A 436 36.13 -1.75 12.67
CA ASP A 436 36.99 -0.66 13.12
C ASP A 436 38.44 -1.16 13.30
N SER A 437 39.13 -1.39 12.19
CA SER A 437 40.47 -2.01 12.18
C SER A 437 41.59 -1.10 11.65
N ILE A 438 41.30 0.14 11.27
CA ILE A 438 42.25 1.05 10.61
C ILE A 438 42.70 2.17 11.56
N GLY A 439 44.01 2.32 11.75
CA GLY A 439 44.62 3.32 12.64
C GLY A 439 45.17 2.72 13.94
N GLU A 440 45.94 3.53 14.69
CA GLU A 440 46.63 3.08 15.92
C GLU A 440 45.64 2.78 17.07
N ASN A 441 44.52 3.51 17.14
CA ASN A 441 43.49 3.38 18.19
C ASN A 441 42.29 2.51 17.76
N ALA A 442 42.43 1.71 16.71
CA ALA A 442 41.35 0.91 16.14
C ALA A 442 40.90 -0.21 17.12
N THR A 443 39.59 -0.30 17.38
CA THR A 443 39.04 -1.16 18.44
C THR A 443 38.88 -2.63 18.05
N GLY A 444 38.91 -2.94 16.75
CA GLY A 444 38.62 -4.27 16.21
C GLY A 444 37.15 -4.70 16.29
N LYS A 445 36.25 -3.86 16.80
CA LYS A 445 34.80 -4.14 16.83
C LYS A 445 34.17 -4.00 15.42
N ARG A 446 33.02 -4.65 15.21
CA ARG A 446 32.22 -4.53 13.97
C ARG A 446 31.50 -3.16 13.97
N PHE A 447 31.39 -2.53 12.80
CA PHE A 447 30.52 -1.35 12.65
C PHE A 447 29.06 -1.77 12.55
N ILE A 448 28.19 -1.02 13.23
CA ILE A 448 26.74 -1.01 13.03
C ILE A 448 26.44 0.23 12.20
N TYR A 449 25.83 0.04 11.03
CA TYR A 449 25.48 1.13 10.13
C TYR A 449 24.04 1.59 10.32
N SER A 450 23.76 2.81 9.90
CA SER A 450 22.40 3.35 9.77
C SER A 450 22.40 4.48 8.73
N VAL A 451 21.23 4.84 8.22
CA VAL A 451 21.08 5.92 7.22
C VAL A 451 20.18 7.04 7.76
N LYS A 452 20.30 8.23 7.16
CA LYS A 452 19.41 9.35 7.42
C LYS A 452 19.17 10.16 6.13
N GLU A 453 17.93 10.47 5.86
CA GLU A 453 17.55 11.40 4.79
C GLU A 453 17.92 12.86 5.14
N GLU A 454 18.35 13.63 4.15
CA GLU A 454 18.70 15.05 4.22
C GLU A 454 17.65 15.90 3.49
N MET A 455 16.39 15.79 3.92
CA MET A 455 15.22 16.53 3.40
C MET A 455 14.55 17.37 4.51
N ASP A 456 13.79 18.41 4.12
CA ASP A 456 12.89 19.13 5.02
C ASP A 456 11.65 18.26 5.32
N SER A 457 11.58 17.71 6.53
CA SER A 457 10.50 16.83 6.97
C SER A 457 9.24 17.56 7.46
N SER A 458 9.08 18.86 7.20
CA SER A 458 7.85 19.59 7.51
C SER A 458 6.61 18.99 6.84
N GLN A 459 6.73 18.55 5.58
CA GLN A 459 5.64 17.98 4.77
C GLN A 459 5.53 16.45 4.82
N PHE A 460 6.49 15.75 5.43
CA PHE A 460 6.56 14.28 5.41
C PHE A 460 6.83 13.68 6.79
N GLU A 461 6.20 12.55 7.09
CA GLU A 461 6.67 11.63 8.14
C GLU A 461 7.68 10.67 7.53
N VAL A 462 8.89 10.67 8.08
CA VAL A 462 10.00 9.85 7.59
C VAL A 462 10.21 8.69 8.56
N SER A 463 10.17 7.47 8.03
CA SER A 463 10.50 6.24 8.75
C SER A 463 11.60 5.48 8.03
N ILE A 464 12.38 4.68 8.76
CA ILE A 464 13.51 3.92 8.22
C ILE A 464 13.45 2.51 8.79
N SER A 465 13.56 1.50 7.92
CA SER A 465 13.58 0.08 8.27
C SER A 465 14.69 -0.66 7.51
N GLY A 466 14.87 -1.95 7.80
CA GLY A 466 16.01 -2.76 7.31
C GLY A 466 17.28 -2.56 8.15
N ASP A 467 18.33 -3.32 7.82
CA ASP A 467 19.64 -3.26 8.48
C ASP A 467 20.82 -2.93 7.54
N GLY A 468 20.54 -2.79 6.24
CA GLY A 468 21.53 -2.45 5.22
C GLY A 468 22.30 -3.65 4.67
N THR A 469 21.73 -4.86 4.76
CA THR A 469 22.20 -6.05 4.04
C THR A 469 21.46 -6.25 2.72
N ASP A 470 21.95 -7.14 1.85
CA ASP A 470 21.28 -7.45 0.57
C ASP A 470 19.93 -8.17 0.76
N GLU A 471 19.72 -8.87 1.89
CA GLU A 471 18.44 -9.49 2.27
C GLU A 471 17.48 -8.50 2.97
N SER A 472 18.00 -7.42 3.53
CA SER A 472 17.27 -6.45 4.37
C SER A 472 17.83 -5.03 4.14
N PRO A 473 17.68 -4.47 2.92
CA PRO A 473 18.23 -3.15 2.57
C PRO A 473 17.60 -2.05 3.42
N PHE A 474 18.30 -0.92 3.58
CA PHE A 474 17.71 0.21 4.30
C PHE A 474 16.57 0.84 3.47
N ILE A 475 15.32 0.68 3.93
CA ILE A 475 14.15 1.28 3.28
C ILE A 475 13.77 2.56 4.01
N ILE A 476 14.00 3.70 3.38
CA ILE A 476 13.49 5.01 3.82
C ILE A 476 12.09 5.18 3.25
N THR A 477 11.11 5.52 4.07
CA THR A 477 9.72 5.69 3.65
C THR A 477 9.19 7.04 4.10
N ASN A 478 8.75 7.86 3.14
CA ASN A 478 8.16 9.18 3.41
C ASN A 478 6.65 9.13 3.16
N THR A 479 5.87 9.43 4.18
CA THR A 479 4.41 9.53 4.12
C THR A 479 4.02 11.00 4.12
N LYS A 480 3.25 11.45 3.13
CA LYS A 480 2.84 12.87 3.03
C LYS A 480 1.89 13.27 4.16
N LYS A 481 2.26 14.32 4.91
CA LYS A 481 1.40 15.00 5.88
C LYS A 481 0.41 15.89 5.14
N GLN A 482 -0.85 15.47 5.04
CA GLN A 482 -1.90 16.31 4.44
C GLN A 482 -2.75 17.00 5.51
N ALA A 483 -3.21 18.22 5.22
CA ALA A 483 -4.24 18.91 5.99
C ALA A 483 -5.64 18.41 5.58
N GLY A 484 -5.86 17.11 5.71
CA GLY A 484 -7.01 16.37 5.24
C GLY A 484 -6.83 14.87 5.49
N PRO A 485 -7.84 14.03 5.20
CA PRO A 485 -7.73 12.59 5.39
C PRO A 485 -6.64 12.02 4.47
N THR A 486 -5.62 11.39 5.05
CA THR A 486 -4.50 10.74 4.32
C THR A 486 -4.87 9.35 3.80
N THR A 487 -5.98 8.80 4.29
CA THR A 487 -6.63 7.56 3.85
C THR A 487 -8.07 7.86 3.43
N LYS A 488 -8.65 6.99 2.60
CA LYS A 488 -10.10 6.94 2.37
C LYS A 488 -10.66 5.62 2.91
N ASP A 489 -11.93 5.62 3.25
CA ASP A 489 -12.67 4.43 3.67
C ASP A 489 -13.77 4.13 2.63
N ILE A 490 -14.19 2.88 2.52
CA ILE A 490 -15.25 2.45 1.59
C ILE A 490 -16.31 1.69 2.36
N GLU A 491 -17.54 2.21 2.36
CA GLU A 491 -18.69 1.54 2.96
C GLU A 491 -19.31 0.52 2.00
N VAL A 492 -19.85 -0.55 2.58
CA VAL A 492 -20.50 -1.65 1.87
C VAL A 492 -21.80 -2.05 2.58
N ALA A 493 -22.82 -2.43 1.81
CA ALA A 493 -24.06 -3.01 2.33
C ALA A 493 -24.49 -4.22 1.48
N LYS A 494 -25.07 -5.22 2.15
CA LYS A 494 -25.59 -6.45 1.54
C LYS A 494 -27.09 -6.56 1.82
N ILE A 495 -27.87 -6.76 0.77
CA ILE A 495 -29.33 -6.91 0.84
C ILE A 495 -29.71 -8.26 0.22
N TRP A 496 -30.73 -8.90 0.79
CA TRP A 496 -31.34 -10.13 0.27
C TRP A 496 -32.82 -9.87 -0.02
N ARG A 497 -33.33 -10.33 -1.16
CA ARG A 497 -34.76 -10.32 -1.52
C ARG A 497 -35.17 -11.75 -1.83
N GLY A 498 -35.84 -12.41 -0.88
CA GLY A 498 -35.94 -13.87 -0.78
C GLY A 498 -35.25 -14.37 0.48
N GLN A 499 -34.85 -15.64 0.53
CA GLN A 499 -34.16 -16.20 1.67
C GLN A 499 -32.75 -15.59 1.87
N THR A 500 -32.46 -15.16 3.09
CA THR A 500 -31.14 -14.72 3.52
C THR A 500 -30.21 -15.92 3.72
N ALA A 501 -29.06 -15.95 3.03
CA ALA A 501 -28.03 -16.97 3.28
C ALA A 501 -27.30 -16.74 4.61
N THR A 502 -26.56 -17.73 5.10
CA THR A 502 -25.80 -17.62 6.36
C THR A 502 -24.69 -16.58 6.32
N SER A 503 -24.15 -16.29 5.12
CA SER A 503 -23.17 -15.23 4.90
C SER A 503 -23.03 -14.89 3.40
N ALA A 504 -22.42 -13.74 3.11
CA ALA A 504 -21.88 -13.34 1.82
C ALA A 504 -20.43 -12.85 1.99
N ALA A 505 -19.60 -12.95 0.96
CA ALA A 505 -18.23 -12.42 0.97
C ALA A 505 -18.10 -11.24 -0.02
N LEU A 506 -17.63 -10.11 0.47
CA LEU A 506 -17.33 -8.91 -0.32
C LEU A 506 -15.83 -8.70 -0.38
N ALA A 507 -15.28 -8.61 -1.60
CA ALA A 507 -13.87 -8.51 -1.88
C ALA A 507 -13.50 -7.11 -2.37
N LEU A 508 -12.49 -6.50 -1.75
CA LEU A 508 -11.95 -5.19 -2.10
C LEU A 508 -10.77 -5.34 -3.06
N TYR A 509 -10.77 -4.54 -4.12
CA TYR A 509 -9.72 -4.46 -5.12
C TYR A 509 -9.16 -3.04 -5.22
N ASN A 510 -7.86 -2.91 -5.47
CA ASN A 510 -7.18 -1.66 -5.81
C ASN A 510 -7.20 -1.37 -7.32
N ILE A 511 -8.18 -1.92 -8.04
CA ILE A 511 -8.41 -1.79 -9.48
C ILE A 511 -9.89 -1.47 -9.68
N GLU A 512 -10.21 -0.58 -10.61
CA GLU A 512 -11.59 -0.13 -10.91
C GLU A 512 -12.48 -1.25 -11.48
N ASN A 513 -11.92 -2.11 -12.32
CA ASN A 513 -12.61 -3.22 -12.99
C ASN A 513 -11.74 -4.50 -12.91
N PRO A 514 -11.78 -5.25 -11.79
CA PRO A 514 -10.97 -6.45 -11.59
C PRO A 514 -11.43 -7.62 -12.48
N SER A 515 -10.46 -8.33 -13.05
CA SER A 515 -10.63 -9.56 -13.82
C SER A 515 -10.79 -10.77 -12.92
N LYS A 516 -11.32 -11.89 -13.43
CA LYS A 516 -11.50 -13.15 -12.66
C LYS A 516 -10.19 -13.81 -12.17
N THR A 517 -9.02 -13.27 -12.54
CA THR A 517 -7.68 -13.67 -12.09
C THR A 517 -7.06 -12.71 -11.07
N ASP A 518 -7.66 -11.54 -10.85
CA ASP A 518 -7.10 -10.53 -9.97
C ASP A 518 -7.38 -10.92 -8.51
N GLN A 519 -6.36 -10.79 -7.66
CA GLN A 519 -6.46 -11.17 -6.25
C GLN A 519 -6.93 -9.98 -5.39
N PRO A 520 -7.90 -10.17 -4.48
CA PRO A 520 -8.41 -9.08 -3.65
C PRO A 520 -7.42 -8.68 -2.56
N ILE A 521 -7.29 -7.38 -2.32
CA ILE A 521 -6.39 -6.84 -1.29
C ILE A 521 -6.95 -7.02 0.13
N ARG A 522 -8.28 -7.14 0.28
CA ARG A 522 -8.99 -7.51 1.51
C ARG A 522 -10.30 -8.22 1.15
N VAL A 523 -10.78 -9.10 2.02
CA VAL A 523 -12.12 -9.70 1.92
C VAL A 523 -12.84 -9.53 3.25
N MET A 524 -14.10 -9.13 3.20
CA MET A 524 -15.02 -9.01 4.33
C MET A 524 -16.11 -10.08 4.19
N THR A 525 -16.45 -10.74 5.29
CA THR A 525 -17.65 -11.59 5.36
C THR A 525 -18.75 -10.78 6.04
N LEU A 526 -19.94 -10.80 5.45
CA LEU A 526 -21.17 -10.28 6.06
C LEU A 526 -22.12 -11.46 6.37
N PRO A 527 -22.94 -11.40 7.43
CA PRO A 527 -23.04 -10.29 8.38
C PRO A 527 -21.77 -10.17 9.26
N THR A 528 -21.57 -8.99 9.85
CA THR A 528 -20.47 -8.73 10.80
C THR A 528 -20.61 -9.58 12.07
N GLU A 529 -19.62 -9.54 12.95
CA GLU A 529 -19.70 -10.19 14.27
C GLU A 529 -20.89 -9.69 15.13
N ASN A 530 -21.42 -8.50 14.83
CA ASN A 530 -22.63 -7.95 15.46
C ASN A 530 -23.96 -8.46 14.85
N GLY A 531 -23.90 -9.16 13.71
CA GLY A 531 -25.09 -9.56 12.92
C GLY A 531 -25.55 -8.54 11.87
N GLU A 532 -24.77 -7.48 11.62
CA GLU A 532 -25.12 -6.39 10.70
C GLU A 532 -24.74 -6.76 9.26
N TRP A 533 -25.62 -6.51 8.28
CA TRP A 533 -25.33 -6.73 6.85
C TRP A 533 -24.73 -5.50 6.16
N GLU A 534 -24.05 -4.63 6.91
CA GLU A 534 -23.23 -3.54 6.38
C GLU A 534 -21.87 -3.49 7.07
N GLY A 535 -20.90 -2.83 6.45
CA GLY A 535 -19.53 -2.76 6.93
C GLY A 535 -18.69 -1.71 6.20
N LYS A 536 -17.42 -1.63 6.56
CA LYS A 536 -16.52 -0.56 6.11
C LYS A 536 -15.08 -1.06 5.94
N PHE A 537 -14.50 -0.85 4.76
CA PHE A 537 -13.08 -1.06 4.50
C PHE A 537 -12.30 0.21 4.88
N GLU A 538 -11.65 0.20 6.03
CA GLU A 538 -11.02 1.39 6.60
C GLU A 538 -9.53 1.54 6.29
N ASN A 539 -9.03 2.77 6.38
CA ASN A 539 -7.61 3.12 6.26
C ASN A 539 -6.99 2.66 4.93
N LEU A 540 -7.65 2.97 3.82
CA LEU A 540 -7.14 2.66 2.48
C LEU A 540 -6.28 3.83 1.97
N PRO A 541 -5.06 3.60 1.47
CA PRO A 541 -4.23 4.67 0.91
C PRO A 541 -4.90 5.36 -0.29
N ILE A 542 -4.65 6.65 -0.46
CA ILE A 542 -5.23 7.43 -1.58
C ILE A 542 -4.36 7.30 -2.83
N TYR A 543 -3.04 7.24 -2.66
CA TYR A 543 -2.06 7.08 -3.75
C TYR A 543 -1.24 5.81 -3.55
N GLY A 544 -0.96 5.09 -4.64
CA GLY A 544 -0.08 3.92 -4.65
C GLY A 544 1.39 4.29 -4.56
N ASP A 545 2.26 3.28 -4.49
CA ASP A 545 3.73 3.45 -4.39
C ASP A 545 4.32 4.30 -5.52
N THR A 546 3.70 4.28 -6.72
CA THR A 546 4.06 5.10 -7.89
C THR A 546 3.60 6.56 -7.81
N GLY A 547 2.76 6.90 -6.83
CA GLY A 547 2.13 8.22 -6.69
C GLY A 547 0.90 8.46 -7.56
N GLU A 548 0.38 7.44 -8.23
CA GLU A 548 -0.91 7.47 -8.94
C GLU A 548 -2.09 7.26 -7.95
N GLU A 549 -3.27 7.85 -8.21
CA GLU A 549 -4.43 7.67 -7.32
C GLU A 549 -5.00 6.25 -7.44
N ILE A 550 -5.21 5.58 -6.31
CA ILE A 550 -5.79 4.23 -6.28
C ILE A 550 -7.30 4.31 -6.52
N LYS A 551 -7.72 3.76 -7.66
CA LYS A 551 -9.11 3.44 -7.95
C LYS A 551 -9.49 2.12 -7.28
N TYR A 552 -10.39 2.17 -6.32
CA TYR A 552 -10.89 0.97 -5.65
C TYR A 552 -12.22 0.51 -6.24
N SER A 553 -12.46 -0.79 -6.21
CA SER A 553 -13.78 -1.39 -6.40
C SER A 553 -14.04 -2.46 -5.34
N VAL A 554 -15.31 -2.78 -5.12
CA VAL A 554 -15.73 -3.93 -4.30
C VAL A 554 -16.53 -4.86 -5.20
N LYS A 555 -16.45 -6.17 -4.99
CA LYS A 555 -17.30 -7.17 -5.65
C LYS A 555 -17.80 -8.21 -4.66
N GLU A 556 -18.99 -8.76 -4.89
CA GLU A 556 -19.41 -9.99 -4.22
C GLU A 556 -18.73 -11.19 -4.86
N VAL A 557 -18.26 -12.11 -4.01
CA VAL A 557 -17.47 -13.27 -4.43
C VAL A 557 -17.98 -14.54 -3.77
N ILE A 558 -17.92 -15.65 -4.51
CA ILE A 558 -18.01 -17.00 -3.94
C ILE A 558 -16.60 -17.60 -3.82
N ARG A 559 -16.36 -18.36 -2.74
CA ARG A 559 -15.09 -19.07 -2.57
C ARG A 559 -15.09 -20.33 -3.44
N ASN A 560 -13.99 -20.57 -4.15
CA ASN A 560 -13.78 -21.85 -4.81
C ASN A 560 -13.65 -22.97 -3.75
N GLN A 561 -14.17 -24.16 -4.04
CA GLN A 561 -14.08 -25.33 -3.15
C GLN A 561 -12.89 -26.24 -3.47
N ALA A 562 -12.28 -26.08 -4.65
CA ALA A 562 -11.15 -26.88 -5.11
C ALA A 562 -9.79 -26.18 -4.90
N ASP A 563 -9.77 -24.85 -4.79
CA ASP A 563 -8.58 -24.03 -4.58
C ASP A 563 -8.92 -22.84 -3.68
N THR A 564 -7.92 -22.14 -3.11
CA THR A 564 -8.20 -21.11 -2.07
C THR A 564 -8.80 -19.80 -2.56
N ASP A 565 -8.94 -19.64 -3.88
CA ASP A 565 -9.34 -18.43 -4.59
C ASP A 565 -10.82 -18.01 -4.44
N TYR A 566 -11.09 -16.76 -4.83
CA TYR A 566 -12.41 -16.14 -4.88
C TYR A 566 -12.84 -15.89 -6.33
N ILE A 567 -14.09 -16.25 -6.66
CA ILE A 567 -14.68 -16.05 -7.98
C ILE A 567 -15.59 -14.82 -7.94
N ILE A 568 -15.26 -13.82 -8.76
CA ILE A 568 -16.05 -12.59 -8.92
C ILE A 568 -17.37 -12.89 -9.64
N ILE A 569 -18.48 -12.58 -8.97
CA ILE A 569 -19.83 -12.55 -9.53
C ILE A 569 -20.02 -11.21 -10.26
N GLN A 570 -20.54 -11.23 -11.48
CA GLN A 570 -20.83 -10.01 -12.24
C GLN A 570 -22.21 -9.45 -11.90
N ASN A 571 -22.38 -8.13 -12.06
CA ASN A 571 -23.68 -7.48 -11.94
C ASN A 571 -24.67 -8.07 -12.97
N GLY A 572 -25.84 -8.52 -12.51
CA GLY A 572 -26.84 -9.25 -13.29
C GLY A 572 -26.60 -10.75 -13.46
N GLU A 573 -25.46 -11.31 -13.00
CA GLU A 573 -25.16 -12.75 -13.09
C GLU A 573 -26.06 -13.54 -12.11
N ILE A 574 -26.57 -14.69 -12.57
CA ILE A 574 -27.30 -15.64 -11.72
C ILE A 574 -26.30 -16.68 -11.22
N PHE A 575 -26.22 -16.83 -9.90
CA PHE A 575 -25.31 -17.73 -9.20
C PHE A 575 -26.06 -18.51 -8.12
N SER A 576 -25.45 -19.59 -7.61
CA SER A 576 -26.07 -20.42 -6.58
C SER A 576 -25.34 -20.33 -5.24
N ILE A 577 -26.11 -20.28 -4.16
CA ILE A 577 -25.64 -20.51 -2.79
C ILE A 577 -26.48 -21.65 -2.22
N SER A 578 -25.79 -22.71 -1.76
CA SER A 578 -26.41 -23.99 -1.41
C SER A 578 -27.28 -24.54 -2.56
N ASP A 579 -28.58 -24.70 -2.33
CA ASP A 579 -29.60 -25.21 -3.25
C ASP A 579 -30.37 -24.10 -3.99
N ARG A 580 -30.15 -22.82 -3.64
CA ARG A 580 -30.91 -21.67 -4.13
C ARG A 580 -30.13 -20.86 -5.16
N LYS A 581 -30.87 -20.23 -6.10
CA LYS A 581 -30.35 -19.34 -7.14
C LYS A 581 -30.63 -17.89 -6.78
N TYR A 582 -29.66 -17.01 -7.00
CA TYR A 582 -29.81 -15.57 -6.79
C TYR A 582 -29.26 -14.82 -8.01
N GLN A 583 -29.92 -13.74 -8.41
CA GLN A 583 -29.34 -12.76 -9.31
C GLN A 583 -28.69 -11.66 -8.46
N LEU A 584 -27.42 -11.35 -8.75
CA LEU A 584 -26.75 -10.20 -8.14
C LEU A 584 -27.18 -8.90 -8.83
N ILE A 585 -27.55 -7.88 -8.07
CA ILE A 585 -27.62 -6.49 -8.51
C ILE A 585 -26.62 -5.67 -7.69
N GLU A 586 -25.74 -4.94 -8.36
CA GLU A 586 -24.69 -4.12 -7.77
C GLU A 586 -24.94 -2.62 -8.09
N SER A 587 -24.92 -1.75 -7.07
CA SER A 587 -24.87 -0.29 -7.21
C SER A 587 -23.74 0.33 -6.38
N ASN A 588 -23.35 1.56 -6.73
CA ASN A 588 -22.49 2.41 -5.93
C ASN A 588 -23.15 3.78 -5.83
N GLU A 589 -23.56 4.15 -4.63
CA GLU A 589 -24.34 5.36 -4.35
C GLU A 589 -23.54 6.25 -3.39
N ASN A 590 -23.07 7.39 -3.91
CA ASN A 590 -22.23 8.36 -3.20
C ASN A 590 -20.95 7.78 -2.56
N GLY A 591 -20.45 6.63 -3.04
CA GLY A 591 -19.26 5.95 -2.52
C GLY A 591 -19.55 4.72 -1.64
N LYS A 592 -20.80 4.46 -1.29
CA LYS A 592 -21.23 3.21 -0.62
C LYS A 592 -21.62 2.18 -1.67
N TRP A 593 -21.00 1.00 -1.65
CA TRP A 593 -21.37 -0.11 -2.54
C TRP A 593 -22.53 -0.90 -1.94
N ILE A 594 -23.55 -1.21 -2.75
CA ILE A 594 -24.72 -1.96 -2.33
C ILE A 594 -24.86 -3.20 -3.23
N PHE A 595 -24.90 -4.37 -2.61
CA PHE A 595 -25.02 -5.65 -3.29
C PHE A 595 -26.35 -6.32 -2.90
N ILE A 596 -27.27 -6.46 -3.84
CA ILE A 596 -28.61 -7.04 -3.63
C ILE A 596 -28.67 -8.43 -4.28
N ASN A 597 -28.92 -9.49 -3.50
CA ASN A 597 -29.20 -10.82 -4.03
C ASN A 597 -30.72 -10.99 -4.15
N ILE A 598 -31.23 -11.13 -5.38
CA ILE A 598 -32.64 -11.35 -5.66
C ILE A 598 -32.84 -12.82 -5.97
N GLU A 599 -33.55 -13.56 -5.11
CA GLU A 599 -33.78 -14.99 -5.26
C GLU A 599 -34.58 -15.29 -6.53
N GLN A 600 -34.04 -16.22 -7.33
CA GLN A 600 -34.59 -16.63 -8.62
C GLN A 600 -35.24 -18.01 -8.48
N PHE A 601 -36.52 -18.07 -8.78
CA PHE A 601 -37.30 -19.30 -8.77
C PHE A 601 -37.39 -19.83 -10.21
N ASP A 602 -37.09 -21.11 -10.42
CA ASP A 602 -37.40 -21.76 -11.70
C ASP A 602 -38.92 -21.71 -11.91
N SER A 603 -39.36 -21.24 -13.09
CA SER A 603 -40.71 -20.67 -13.29
C SER A 603 -41.84 -21.48 -12.63
N PRO A 604 -42.62 -20.89 -11.70
CA PRO A 604 -43.67 -21.60 -11.00
C PRO A 604 -44.78 -22.09 -11.94
N ASN A 605 -45.44 -23.16 -11.53
CA ASN A 605 -46.71 -23.60 -12.12
C ASN A 605 -47.78 -22.54 -11.77
N PRO A 606 -48.44 -21.88 -12.75
CA PRO A 606 -49.18 -20.64 -12.50
C PRO A 606 -50.34 -20.78 -11.50
N ASP A 607 -50.97 -21.95 -11.43
CA ASP A 607 -52.24 -22.16 -10.73
C ASP A 607 -52.14 -22.40 -9.21
N ASP A 608 -50.94 -22.60 -8.65
CA ASP A 608 -50.76 -22.88 -7.20
C ASP A 608 -49.82 -21.88 -6.50
N ASP A 609 -48.70 -21.51 -7.14
CA ASP A 609 -47.66 -20.66 -6.53
C ASP A 609 -47.78 -19.15 -6.85
N THR A 610 -48.85 -18.72 -7.51
CA THR A 610 -49.08 -17.30 -7.83
C THR A 610 -50.41 -16.75 -7.31
N ILE A 611 -50.50 -15.43 -7.20
CA ILE A 611 -51.75 -14.70 -6.98
C ILE A 611 -51.96 -13.61 -8.05
N HIS A 612 -53.18 -13.12 -8.12
CA HIS A 612 -53.56 -11.92 -8.86
C HIS A 612 -54.19 -10.90 -7.91
N LEU A 613 -54.13 -9.61 -8.24
CA LEU A 613 -54.86 -8.56 -7.53
C LEU A 613 -55.73 -7.77 -8.52
N ILE A 614 -57.03 -7.68 -8.24
CA ILE A 614 -58.00 -6.90 -9.02
C ILE A 614 -58.16 -5.54 -8.33
N VAL A 615 -58.04 -4.45 -9.09
CA VAL A 615 -58.21 -3.09 -8.58
C VAL A 615 -59.40 -2.43 -9.26
N THR A 616 -60.35 -1.92 -8.47
CA THR A 616 -61.56 -1.24 -8.94
C THR A 616 -61.61 0.17 -8.35
N LYS A 617 -61.78 1.18 -9.22
CA LYS A 617 -61.80 2.59 -8.86
C LYS A 617 -63.24 3.12 -8.75
N ASN A 618 -63.59 3.61 -7.56
CA ASN A 618 -64.84 4.30 -7.28
C ASN A 618 -64.59 5.82 -7.19
N TRP A 619 -65.55 6.63 -7.60
CA TRP A 619 -65.42 8.10 -7.62
C TRP A 619 -66.23 8.83 -6.55
N GLY A 620 -67.07 8.11 -5.79
CA GLY A 620 -67.94 8.71 -4.79
C GLY A 620 -68.85 9.78 -5.41
N ASN A 621 -69.27 10.73 -4.58
CA ASN A 621 -70.01 11.92 -4.99
C ASN A 621 -69.23 12.89 -5.92
N THR A 622 -68.04 12.55 -6.42
CA THR A 622 -67.24 13.40 -7.32
C THR A 622 -67.95 13.60 -8.66
N GLU A 623 -68.22 14.86 -9.04
CA GLU A 623 -68.87 15.17 -10.32
C GLU A 623 -68.03 14.69 -11.52
N GLU A 624 -68.70 14.36 -12.63
CA GLU A 624 -68.07 13.77 -13.82
C GLU A 624 -66.91 14.61 -14.39
N GLY A 625 -66.97 15.95 -14.25
CA GLY A 625 -65.92 16.87 -14.69
C GLY A 625 -64.61 16.81 -13.90
N PHE A 626 -64.61 16.18 -12.72
CA PHE A 626 -63.42 16.00 -11.87
C PHE A 626 -62.85 14.57 -11.94
N LYS A 627 -63.44 13.65 -12.70
CA LYS A 627 -62.95 12.27 -12.84
C LYS A 627 -61.81 12.23 -13.87
N LYS A 628 -60.59 11.95 -13.41
CA LYS A 628 -59.37 11.88 -14.23
C LYS A 628 -58.82 10.46 -14.27
N GLU A 629 -58.01 10.11 -15.27
CA GLU A 629 -57.25 8.85 -15.24
C GLU A 629 -56.37 8.77 -13.99
N VAL A 630 -56.24 7.58 -13.40
CA VAL A 630 -55.40 7.33 -12.23
C VAL A 630 -54.32 6.31 -12.49
N GLU A 631 -53.20 6.44 -11.81
CA GLU A 631 -52.12 5.43 -11.77
C GLU A 631 -52.17 4.69 -10.42
N ILE A 632 -52.17 3.37 -10.46
CA ILE A 632 -52.01 2.50 -9.30
C ILE A 632 -50.65 1.82 -9.39
N THR A 633 -49.80 1.97 -8.38
CA THR A 633 -48.48 1.33 -8.29
C THR A 633 -48.53 0.15 -7.32
N LEU A 634 -47.91 -0.97 -7.69
CA LEU A 634 -47.81 -2.18 -6.87
C LEU A 634 -46.52 -2.17 -6.02
N TYR A 635 -46.64 -2.63 -4.79
CA TYR A 635 -45.56 -2.78 -3.81
C TYR A 635 -45.57 -4.23 -3.26
N GLU A 636 -44.40 -4.76 -2.92
CA GLU A 636 -44.23 -6.08 -2.28
C GLU A 636 -43.55 -5.96 -0.90
N LYS A 637 -43.87 -6.86 0.02
CA LYS A 637 -43.30 -6.93 1.37
C LYS A 637 -42.94 -8.37 1.71
N PHE A 638 -41.68 -8.63 2.05
CA PHE A 638 -41.26 -9.90 2.64
C PHE A 638 -41.46 -9.89 4.16
N ALA A 639 -41.69 -11.05 4.78
CA ALA A 639 -42.13 -11.18 6.17
C ALA A 639 -41.28 -10.45 7.25
N ASN A 640 -40.01 -10.13 6.96
CA ASN A 640 -39.10 -9.40 7.85
C ASN A 640 -38.46 -8.17 7.18
N GLN A 641 -39.16 -7.51 6.24
CA GLN A 641 -38.66 -6.36 5.49
C GLN A 641 -39.69 -5.23 5.39
N ASP A 642 -39.22 -4.01 5.13
CA ASP A 642 -40.06 -2.88 4.76
C ASP A 642 -40.67 -3.08 3.36
N MET A 643 -41.73 -2.32 3.06
CA MET A 643 -42.49 -2.47 1.82
C MET A 643 -41.75 -1.83 0.63
N ALA A 644 -41.35 -2.65 -0.34
CA ALA A 644 -40.60 -2.25 -1.52
C ALA A 644 -41.53 -1.92 -2.71
N ILE A 645 -41.21 -0.86 -3.45
CA ILE A 645 -41.88 -0.51 -4.70
C ILE A 645 -41.51 -1.50 -5.82
N THR A 646 -42.47 -1.90 -6.65
CA THR A 646 -42.24 -2.72 -7.84
C THR A 646 -42.31 -1.88 -9.12
N ASP A 647 -41.91 -2.46 -10.25
CA ASP A 647 -42.06 -1.87 -11.60
C ASP A 647 -43.50 -1.96 -12.15
N LYS A 648 -44.36 -2.80 -11.55
CA LYS A 648 -45.73 -3.05 -12.02
C LYS A 648 -46.67 -1.89 -11.67
N LYS A 649 -47.38 -1.40 -12.69
CA LYS A 649 -48.41 -0.34 -12.57
C LYS A 649 -49.69 -0.69 -13.34
N LEU A 650 -50.81 -0.07 -12.93
CA LEU A 650 -52.08 -0.06 -13.66
C LEU A 650 -52.55 1.37 -13.90
N PHE A 651 -53.21 1.60 -15.04
CA PHE A 651 -53.88 2.87 -15.35
C PHE A 651 -55.38 2.62 -15.43
N LEU A 652 -56.18 3.30 -14.62
CA LEU A 652 -57.63 3.12 -14.55
C LEU A 652 -58.34 4.36 -15.07
N ASN A 653 -59.27 4.17 -16.00
CA ASN A 653 -59.98 5.24 -16.70
C ASN A 653 -61.39 4.79 -17.13
N LYS A 654 -62.15 5.69 -17.76
CA LYS A 654 -63.51 5.41 -18.23
C LYS A 654 -63.59 4.31 -19.30
N GLY A 655 -62.50 4.07 -20.04
CA GLY A 655 -62.42 3.06 -21.12
C GLY A 655 -62.24 1.62 -20.63
N ASN A 656 -61.61 1.41 -19.46
CA ASN A 656 -61.52 0.09 -18.82
C ASN A 656 -62.51 -0.10 -17.66
N TYR A 657 -63.63 0.63 -17.69
CA TYR A 657 -64.66 0.62 -16.64
C TYR A 657 -64.06 0.79 -15.24
N TRP A 658 -63.03 1.65 -15.13
CA TRP A 658 -62.34 1.96 -13.89
C TRP A 658 -61.74 0.73 -13.18
N THR A 659 -61.44 -0.35 -13.91
CA THR A 659 -61.03 -1.65 -13.34
C THR A 659 -59.80 -2.24 -14.06
N GLY A 660 -58.91 -2.89 -13.33
CA GLY A 660 -57.70 -3.54 -13.85
C GLY A 660 -57.21 -4.68 -12.95
N LYS A 661 -56.16 -5.40 -13.39
CA LYS A 661 -55.59 -6.53 -12.64
C LYS A 661 -54.07 -6.63 -12.74
N PHE A 662 -53.41 -6.91 -11.61
CA PHE A 662 -52.03 -7.38 -11.57
C PHE A 662 -52.02 -8.91 -11.61
N GLU A 663 -51.20 -9.50 -12.47
CA GLU A 663 -51.14 -10.95 -12.69
C GLU A 663 -49.72 -11.52 -12.44
N ASN A 664 -49.67 -12.84 -12.23
CA ASN A 664 -48.47 -13.64 -12.03
C ASN A 664 -47.56 -13.07 -10.92
N LEU A 665 -48.14 -12.86 -9.73
CA LEU A 665 -47.42 -12.38 -8.55
C LEU A 665 -47.02 -13.58 -7.65
N PRO A 666 -45.72 -13.84 -7.38
CA PRO A 666 -45.27 -14.97 -6.57
C PRO A 666 -45.82 -14.97 -5.14
N LYS A 667 -46.51 -16.05 -4.76
CA LYS A 667 -47.27 -16.20 -3.49
C LYS A 667 -46.43 -16.50 -2.25
N ILE A 668 -45.19 -16.98 -2.44
CA ILE A 668 -44.35 -17.53 -1.35
C ILE A 668 -43.55 -16.42 -0.66
N ASP A 669 -43.68 -16.34 0.67
CA ASP A 669 -42.96 -15.45 1.61
C ASP A 669 -43.10 -13.93 1.37
N ARG A 670 -44.10 -13.50 0.59
CA ARG A 670 -44.38 -12.09 0.28
C ARG A 670 -45.86 -11.74 0.26
N GLU A 671 -46.15 -10.53 0.71
CA GLU A 671 -47.45 -9.87 0.58
C GLU A 671 -47.38 -8.73 -0.44
N TYR A 672 -48.52 -8.39 -1.05
CA TYR A 672 -48.64 -7.37 -2.08
C TYR A 672 -49.66 -6.29 -1.70
N PHE A 673 -49.32 -5.04 -1.98
CA PHE A 673 -50.11 -3.84 -1.69
C PHE A 673 -50.18 -2.97 -2.95
N ALA A 674 -51.28 -2.25 -3.14
CA ALA A 674 -51.48 -1.37 -4.29
C ALA A 674 -51.98 0.00 -3.83
N PHE A 675 -51.30 1.06 -4.25
CA PHE A 675 -51.61 2.44 -3.89
C PHE A 675 -51.83 3.30 -5.14
N GLU A 676 -52.78 4.22 -5.09
CA GLU A 676 -52.94 5.25 -6.11
C GLU A 676 -51.82 6.28 -5.96
N THR A 677 -51.01 6.44 -7.01
CA THR A 677 -49.83 7.32 -7.03
C THR A 677 -50.06 8.59 -7.84
N LYS A 678 -51.11 8.63 -8.68
CA LYS A 678 -51.39 9.77 -9.57
C LYS A 678 -52.88 9.91 -9.91
N ILE A 679 -53.37 11.15 -10.05
CA ILE A 679 -54.71 11.50 -10.54
C ILE A 679 -54.61 12.64 -11.57
N GLY A 680 -54.80 12.33 -12.86
CA GLY A 680 -54.50 13.26 -13.94
C GLY A 680 -53.01 13.62 -13.92
N ASP A 681 -52.67 14.88 -13.70
CA ASP A 681 -51.26 15.32 -13.55
C ASP A 681 -50.76 15.28 -12.10
N GLU A 682 -51.66 15.33 -11.11
CA GLU A 682 -51.32 15.36 -9.68
C GLU A 682 -50.69 14.03 -9.25
N THR A 683 -49.46 14.07 -8.75
CA THR A 683 -48.66 12.88 -8.41
C THR A 683 -48.21 12.94 -6.94
N ILE A 684 -48.27 11.83 -6.22
CA ILE A 684 -47.81 11.70 -4.83
C ILE A 684 -46.69 10.67 -4.70
N ASN A 685 -45.66 11.02 -3.93
CA ASN A 685 -44.75 10.04 -3.34
C ASN A 685 -45.41 9.49 -2.07
N VAL A 686 -46.20 8.41 -2.21
CA VAL A 686 -46.77 7.71 -1.06
C VAL A 686 -45.63 7.09 -0.26
N THR A 687 -45.58 7.31 1.06
CA THR A 687 -44.80 6.47 1.98
C THR A 687 -45.63 5.22 2.27
N PRO A 688 -45.28 4.04 1.73
CA PRO A 688 -46.13 2.86 1.86
C PRO A 688 -45.99 2.25 3.26
N GLU A 689 -47.09 2.15 4.01
CA GLU A 689 -47.14 1.47 5.30
C GLU A 689 -48.34 0.50 5.39
N GLU A 690 -48.21 -0.52 6.23
CA GLU A 690 -49.24 -1.52 6.43
C GLU A 690 -50.44 -0.92 7.17
N GLY A 691 -51.63 -0.97 6.54
CA GLY A 691 -52.83 -0.32 7.05
C GLY A 691 -53.07 1.11 6.53
N LEU A 692 -52.19 1.66 5.68
CA LEU A 692 -52.43 2.93 5.00
C LEU A 692 -53.67 2.82 4.08
N THR A 693 -54.78 3.37 4.55
CA THR A 693 -56.10 3.24 3.91
C THR A 693 -56.73 4.57 3.54
N ASN A 694 -56.18 5.71 3.97
CA ASN A 694 -56.75 7.04 3.72
C ASN A 694 -55.62 8.09 3.58
N TYR A 695 -55.55 8.79 2.45
CA TYR A 695 -54.56 9.85 2.17
C TYR A 695 -55.08 10.82 1.08
N LYS A 696 -54.28 11.78 0.63
CA LYS A 696 -54.69 12.78 -0.38
C LYS A 696 -53.75 12.83 -1.58
N ILE A 697 -54.31 13.18 -2.74
CA ILE A 697 -53.57 13.49 -3.97
C ILE A 697 -54.21 14.75 -4.55
N GLY A 698 -53.49 15.88 -4.50
CA GLY A 698 -54.07 17.20 -4.78
C GLY A 698 -55.36 17.43 -3.97
N ASP A 699 -56.43 17.82 -4.67
CA ASP A 699 -57.76 18.07 -4.09
C ASP A 699 -58.60 16.80 -3.85
N TYR A 700 -58.08 15.60 -4.10
CA TYR A 700 -58.81 14.33 -3.91
C TYR A 700 -58.40 13.66 -2.59
N GLN A 701 -59.40 13.34 -1.76
CA GLN A 701 -59.27 12.38 -0.68
C GLN A 701 -59.36 10.96 -1.27
N VAL A 702 -58.30 10.17 -1.11
CA VAL A 702 -58.23 8.75 -1.49
C VAL A 702 -58.58 7.90 -0.26
N LYS A 703 -59.34 6.83 -0.49
CA LYS A 703 -59.59 5.74 0.46
C LYS A 703 -59.35 4.39 -0.21
N ILE A 704 -58.73 3.44 0.48
CA ILE A 704 -58.48 2.07 0.02
C ILE A 704 -59.15 1.07 0.96
N GLU A 705 -59.86 0.09 0.39
CA GLU A 705 -60.45 -1.05 1.10
C GLU A 705 -60.10 -2.34 0.36
N ARG A 706 -59.68 -3.38 1.09
CA ARG A 706 -59.28 -4.68 0.51
C ARG A 706 -60.22 -5.78 0.96
N GLN A 707 -60.61 -6.63 0.02
CA GLN A 707 -61.34 -7.87 0.28
C GLN A 707 -60.70 -9.00 -0.55
N ASP A 708 -59.95 -9.87 0.13
CA ASP A 708 -59.16 -10.96 -0.45
C ASP A 708 -58.17 -10.42 -1.51
N ASN A 709 -58.36 -10.82 -2.78
CA ASN A 709 -57.58 -10.36 -3.94
C ASN A 709 -58.15 -9.08 -4.59
N ASN A 710 -59.24 -8.50 -4.07
CA ASN A 710 -59.88 -7.31 -4.63
C ASN A 710 -59.50 -6.07 -3.81
N ILE A 711 -59.16 -4.98 -4.49
CA ILE A 711 -58.77 -3.70 -3.90
C ILE A 711 -59.68 -2.62 -4.48
N PHE A 712 -60.49 -2.00 -3.62
CA PHE A 712 -61.38 -0.90 -3.96
C PHE A 712 -60.71 0.42 -3.59
N VAL A 713 -60.61 1.35 -4.55
CA VAL A 713 -59.98 2.66 -4.34
C VAL A 713 -61.01 3.75 -4.60
N THR A 714 -61.49 4.43 -3.56
CA THR A 714 -62.51 5.47 -3.66
C THR A 714 -61.89 6.85 -3.59
N ASN A 715 -62.27 7.76 -4.50
CA ASN A 715 -61.92 9.18 -4.42
C ASN A 715 -63.09 10.08 -4.00
N THR A 716 -62.78 11.21 -3.39
CA THR A 716 -63.72 12.31 -3.12
C THR A 716 -63.01 13.66 -3.30
N HIS A 717 -63.49 14.48 -4.23
CA HIS A 717 -62.95 15.82 -4.48
C HIS A 717 -63.27 16.84 -3.35
N ALA A 718 -62.39 17.80 -3.10
CA ALA A 718 -62.49 18.74 -1.98
C ALA A 718 -63.70 19.70 -2.06
N ASP A 719 -64.14 20.09 -3.25
CA ASP A 719 -65.25 21.04 -3.45
C ASP A 719 -66.66 20.44 -3.19
N ASN A 720 -66.75 19.20 -2.70
CA ASN A 720 -68.02 18.51 -2.53
C ASN A 720 -68.79 18.98 -1.27
N PRO A 721 -70.06 19.44 -1.38
CA PRO A 721 -70.84 19.92 -0.24
C PRO A 721 -71.20 18.80 0.77
N PRO A 722 -71.50 19.16 2.03
CA PRO A 722 -71.60 18.19 3.12
C PRO A 722 -72.84 17.29 3.07
N ILE A 723 -72.57 15.99 2.95
CA ILE A 723 -73.37 14.84 3.44
C ILE A 723 -74.86 14.82 3.06
N GLN A 724 -75.14 14.47 1.80
CA GLN A 724 -76.14 13.42 1.59
C GLN A 724 -75.44 12.08 1.84
N GLU A 725 -76.02 11.21 2.67
CA GLU A 725 -75.48 9.84 2.80
C GLU A 725 -75.71 9.11 1.47
N TYR A 726 -74.67 8.48 0.93
CA TYR A 726 -74.74 7.62 -0.26
C TYR A 726 -74.48 6.17 0.12
N ILE A 727 -75.01 5.25 -0.67
CA ILE A 727 -74.75 3.81 -0.60
C ILE A 727 -74.47 3.26 -2.00
N ASP A 728 -73.73 2.16 -2.06
CA ASP A 728 -73.46 1.43 -3.30
C ASP A 728 -74.26 0.12 -3.30
N VAL A 729 -74.72 -0.31 -4.47
CA VAL A 729 -75.29 -1.67 -4.67
C VAL A 729 -74.36 -2.45 -5.58
N GLN A 730 -73.61 -3.37 -4.98
CA GLN A 730 -72.74 -4.32 -5.66
C GLN A 730 -73.59 -5.45 -6.25
N VAL A 731 -73.36 -5.78 -7.52
CA VAL A 731 -74.05 -6.87 -8.22
C VAL A 731 -73.02 -7.88 -8.72
N THR A 732 -73.24 -9.15 -8.38
CA THR A 732 -72.46 -10.28 -8.91
C THR A 732 -73.39 -11.23 -9.65
N LYS A 733 -73.01 -11.61 -10.87
CA LYS A 733 -73.65 -12.72 -11.57
C LYS A 733 -73.20 -14.05 -10.95
N ASP A 734 -74.16 -14.92 -10.71
CA ASP A 734 -73.94 -16.34 -10.52
C ASP A 734 -74.51 -17.08 -11.75
N TRP A 735 -73.77 -18.07 -12.24
CA TRP A 735 -74.10 -18.85 -13.43
C TRP A 735 -74.63 -20.25 -13.12
N GLY A 736 -74.82 -20.64 -11.85
CA GLY A 736 -75.58 -21.85 -11.47
C GLY A 736 -75.12 -23.12 -12.20
N ASN A 737 -76.04 -23.76 -12.93
CA ASN A 737 -75.75 -24.89 -13.82
C ASN A 737 -75.55 -24.50 -15.31
N VAL A 738 -75.41 -23.22 -15.64
CA VAL A 738 -75.30 -22.70 -17.01
C VAL A 738 -73.89 -23.01 -17.58
N SER A 739 -73.87 -23.85 -18.62
CA SER A 739 -72.67 -24.15 -19.42
C SER A 739 -72.12 -22.91 -20.11
N GLU A 740 -70.82 -22.90 -20.42
CA GLU A 740 -70.16 -21.70 -20.98
C GLU A 740 -70.75 -21.26 -22.33
N SER A 741 -71.18 -22.23 -23.14
CA SER A 741 -71.94 -22.03 -24.38
C SER A 741 -73.26 -21.27 -24.20
N HIS A 742 -73.82 -21.26 -22.99
CA HIS A 742 -75.07 -20.61 -22.62
C HIS A 742 -74.87 -19.37 -21.71
N ARG A 743 -73.62 -18.93 -21.49
CA ARG A 743 -73.35 -17.66 -20.79
C ARG A 743 -73.30 -16.52 -21.80
N LYS A 744 -74.35 -15.69 -21.82
CA LYS A 744 -74.38 -14.42 -22.56
C LYS A 744 -74.08 -13.24 -21.63
N ASP A 745 -73.64 -12.11 -22.19
CA ASP A 745 -73.68 -10.82 -21.49
C ASP A 745 -75.10 -10.55 -20.97
N VAL A 746 -75.24 -9.98 -19.78
CA VAL A 746 -76.55 -9.61 -19.22
C VAL A 746 -76.63 -8.12 -18.89
N GLU A 747 -77.80 -7.53 -19.07
CA GLU A 747 -78.07 -6.16 -18.66
C GLU A 747 -78.82 -6.17 -17.32
N ILE A 748 -78.26 -5.54 -16.30
CA ILE A 748 -78.93 -5.35 -15.00
C ILE A 748 -79.41 -3.90 -14.90
N THR A 749 -80.69 -3.67 -14.61
CA THR A 749 -81.24 -2.33 -14.34
C THR A 749 -81.46 -2.11 -12.84
N LEU A 750 -81.08 -0.94 -12.34
CA LEU A 750 -81.37 -0.48 -10.98
C LEU A 750 -82.73 0.25 -10.88
N TYR A 751 -83.51 -0.15 -9.88
CA TYR A 751 -84.79 0.43 -9.51
C TYR A 751 -84.74 0.98 -8.08
N VAL A 752 -85.55 2.00 -7.80
CA VAL A 752 -85.69 2.64 -6.49
C VAL A 752 -87.15 2.56 -6.01
N LEU A 753 -87.33 2.21 -4.75
CA LEU A 753 -88.61 2.20 -4.06
C LEU A 753 -88.77 3.53 -3.32
N GLU A 754 -89.70 4.37 -3.78
CA GLU A 754 -90.03 5.65 -3.17
C GLU A 754 -91.56 5.78 -3.02
N ASN A 755 -92.03 6.24 -1.85
CA ASN A 755 -93.46 6.39 -1.54
C ASN A 755 -94.32 5.13 -1.82
N GLY A 756 -93.72 3.93 -1.70
CA GLY A 756 -94.36 2.64 -1.98
C GLY A 756 -94.40 2.23 -3.46
N ILE A 757 -93.82 3.02 -4.37
CA ILE A 757 -93.78 2.76 -5.81
C ILE A 757 -92.35 2.40 -6.22
N LEU A 758 -92.19 1.25 -6.89
CA LEU A 758 -90.90 0.80 -7.43
C LEU A 758 -90.74 1.30 -8.88
N SER A 759 -89.70 2.08 -9.15
CA SER A 759 -89.47 2.76 -10.44
C SER A 759 -88.01 2.69 -10.88
N LYS A 760 -87.70 2.92 -12.18
CA LYS A 760 -86.29 2.92 -12.65
C LYS A 760 -85.54 4.12 -12.05
N SER A 761 -84.36 3.85 -11.50
CA SER A 761 -83.55 4.83 -10.74
C SER A 761 -82.90 5.95 -11.58
N GLY A 762 -82.92 5.84 -12.91
CA GLY A 762 -82.24 6.78 -13.81
C GLY A 762 -80.73 6.57 -13.99
N LYS A 763 -80.10 5.68 -13.21
CA LYS A 763 -78.72 5.22 -13.47
C LYS A 763 -78.68 4.35 -14.73
N GLU A 764 -77.59 4.42 -15.50
CA GLU A 764 -77.37 3.55 -16.66
C GLU A 764 -77.29 2.07 -16.21
N PRO A 765 -77.86 1.12 -16.99
CA PRO A 765 -77.78 -0.31 -16.64
C PRO A 765 -76.33 -0.84 -16.60
N LEU A 766 -76.06 -1.78 -15.70
CA LEU A 766 -74.79 -2.52 -15.69
C LEU A 766 -74.85 -3.63 -16.74
N LEU A 767 -73.99 -3.55 -17.76
CA LEU A 767 -73.66 -4.70 -18.60
C LEU A 767 -72.68 -5.59 -17.85
N LEU A 768 -73.07 -6.82 -17.51
CA LEU A 768 -72.21 -7.80 -16.83
C LEU A 768 -71.75 -8.87 -17.82
N ASN A 769 -70.44 -9.00 -18.00
CA ASN A 769 -69.84 -9.85 -19.01
C ASN A 769 -68.43 -10.35 -18.62
N GLN A 770 -67.82 -11.15 -19.50
CA GLN A 770 -66.49 -11.74 -19.24
C GLN A 770 -65.41 -10.68 -18.95
N ALA A 771 -65.51 -9.48 -19.53
CA ALA A 771 -64.50 -8.42 -19.36
C ALA A 771 -64.53 -7.76 -17.97
N ASN A 772 -65.70 -7.72 -17.31
CA ASN A 772 -65.84 -7.30 -15.90
C ASN A 772 -66.08 -8.47 -14.93
N LEU A 773 -65.74 -9.69 -15.35
CA LEU A 773 -65.90 -10.93 -14.56
C LEU A 773 -67.36 -11.15 -14.08
N TYR A 774 -68.32 -10.63 -14.85
CA TYR A 774 -69.74 -10.53 -14.55
C TYR A 774 -70.05 -9.87 -13.19
N LYS A 775 -69.27 -8.85 -12.81
CA LYS A 775 -69.45 -8.02 -11.61
C LYS A 775 -69.56 -6.55 -11.98
N GLY A 776 -70.34 -5.80 -11.21
CA GLY A 776 -70.46 -4.36 -11.35
C GLY A 776 -71.05 -3.71 -10.10
N VAL A 777 -70.95 -2.39 -10.00
CA VAL A 777 -71.42 -1.64 -8.84
C VAL A 777 -72.26 -0.47 -9.31
N PHE A 778 -73.50 -0.40 -8.83
CA PHE A 778 -74.27 0.84 -8.88
C PHE A 778 -73.80 1.73 -7.74
N ALA A 779 -72.76 2.53 -8.01
CA ALA A 779 -72.21 3.46 -7.04
C ALA A 779 -73.08 4.71 -6.86
N ASP A 780 -72.86 5.43 -5.76
CA ASP A 780 -73.34 6.80 -5.54
C ASP A 780 -74.87 6.90 -5.57
N LEU A 781 -75.56 6.03 -4.82
CA LEU A 781 -77.01 6.02 -4.71
C LEU A 781 -77.45 6.76 -3.43
N PRO A 782 -78.28 7.81 -3.52
CA PRO A 782 -78.76 8.53 -2.34
C PRO A 782 -79.43 7.60 -1.32
N LYS A 783 -78.85 7.47 -0.12
CA LYS A 783 -79.45 6.68 0.96
C LYS A 783 -80.78 7.27 1.43
N LYS A 784 -80.98 8.58 1.26
CA LYS A 784 -82.19 9.31 1.64
C LYS A 784 -82.67 10.22 0.50
N ASN A 785 -83.99 10.35 0.37
CA ASN A 785 -84.61 11.25 -0.59
C ASN A 785 -84.59 12.72 -0.12
N SER A 786 -85.19 13.62 -0.90
CA SER A 786 -85.29 15.06 -0.59
C SER A 786 -86.16 15.41 0.62
N GLN A 787 -86.89 14.45 1.18
CA GLN A 787 -87.73 14.58 2.37
C GLN A 787 -87.03 14.02 3.62
N GLY A 788 -85.93 13.27 3.45
CA GLY A 788 -85.13 12.67 4.52
C GLY A 788 -85.42 11.18 4.78
N ASP A 789 -86.39 10.59 4.06
CA ASP A 789 -86.76 9.18 4.17
C ASP A 789 -85.74 8.27 3.49
N GLU A 790 -85.46 7.09 4.08
CA GLU A 790 -84.49 6.15 3.53
C GLU A 790 -85.00 5.46 2.25
N LEU A 791 -84.20 5.57 1.18
CA LEU A 791 -84.48 4.93 -0.11
C LEU A 791 -83.98 3.48 -0.12
N LYS A 792 -84.75 2.60 -0.77
CA LYS A 792 -84.36 1.20 -1.00
C LYS A 792 -84.20 0.92 -2.47
N TYR A 793 -83.12 0.23 -2.79
CA TYR A 793 -82.71 -0.06 -4.16
C TYR A 793 -82.82 -1.55 -4.47
N TYR A 794 -83.38 -1.85 -5.63
CA TYR A 794 -83.60 -3.21 -6.12
C TYR A 794 -83.00 -3.33 -7.52
N VAL A 795 -82.34 -4.43 -7.81
CA VAL A 795 -81.80 -4.70 -9.16
C VAL A 795 -82.54 -5.88 -9.78
N PHE A 796 -82.65 -5.85 -11.11
CA PHE A 796 -83.25 -6.93 -11.90
C PHE A 796 -82.47 -7.11 -13.19
N GLU A 797 -82.35 -8.35 -13.66
CA GLU A 797 -81.82 -8.68 -14.98
C GLU A 797 -82.89 -8.30 -16.02
N THR A 798 -82.56 -7.35 -16.88
CA THR A 798 -83.48 -6.82 -17.91
C THR A 798 -83.15 -7.30 -19.32
N LYS A 799 -81.97 -7.89 -19.56
CA LYS A 799 -81.64 -8.61 -20.80
C LYS A 799 -80.71 -9.80 -20.58
N ILE A 800 -80.80 -10.80 -21.44
CA ILE A 800 -79.81 -11.87 -21.63
C ILE A 800 -79.39 -11.88 -23.11
N GLY A 801 -78.18 -11.42 -23.41
CA GLY A 801 -77.80 -10.94 -24.74
C GLY A 801 -78.60 -9.69 -25.12
N ASP A 802 -78.97 -9.57 -26.40
CA ASP A 802 -79.79 -8.46 -26.91
C ASP A 802 -81.29 -8.56 -26.54
N GLU A 803 -81.74 -9.71 -26.03
CA GLU A 803 -83.15 -10.01 -25.79
C GLU A 803 -83.63 -9.50 -24.42
N ALA A 804 -84.73 -8.73 -24.41
CA ALA A 804 -85.28 -8.12 -23.20
C ALA A 804 -86.18 -9.07 -22.41
N ILE A 805 -85.95 -9.17 -21.09
CA ILE A 805 -86.75 -9.99 -20.18
C ILE A 805 -88.04 -9.25 -19.80
N SER A 806 -89.17 -9.94 -19.90
CA SER A 806 -90.48 -9.44 -19.46
C SER A 806 -90.89 -10.09 -18.14
N PHE A 807 -91.08 -9.28 -17.09
CA PHE A 807 -91.54 -9.71 -15.78
C PHE A 807 -92.41 -8.63 -15.12
N THR A 808 -93.29 -9.02 -14.20
CA THR A 808 -94.07 -8.07 -13.38
C THR A 808 -93.21 -7.56 -12.23
N LEU A 809 -92.78 -6.31 -12.31
CA LEU A 809 -91.93 -5.65 -11.30
C LEU A 809 -92.62 -5.59 -9.92
N ALA A 810 -91.99 -6.21 -8.91
CA ALA A 810 -92.43 -6.18 -7.50
C ALA A 810 -91.22 -6.25 -6.55
N THR A 811 -91.38 -5.80 -5.30
CA THR A 811 -90.29 -5.76 -4.29
C THR A 811 -89.98 -7.11 -3.65
N ASP A 812 -90.89 -8.07 -3.78
CA ASP A 812 -90.79 -9.47 -3.34
C ASP A 812 -90.46 -10.44 -4.49
N LEU A 813 -90.31 -9.93 -5.72
CA LEU A 813 -89.92 -10.71 -6.89
C LEU A 813 -88.47 -11.21 -6.74
N THR A 814 -88.35 -12.49 -6.36
CA THR A 814 -87.08 -13.18 -6.09
C THR A 814 -86.71 -14.21 -7.16
N SER A 815 -87.62 -14.55 -8.08
CA SER A 815 -87.32 -15.34 -9.27
C SER A 815 -88.30 -15.10 -10.43
N TYR A 816 -87.85 -15.35 -11.66
CA TYR A 816 -88.63 -15.34 -12.89
C TYR A 816 -87.91 -16.17 -13.97
N SER A 817 -88.59 -16.48 -15.07
CA SER A 817 -88.02 -17.29 -16.16
C SER A 817 -87.94 -16.49 -17.46
N PHE A 818 -86.90 -16.72 -18.24
CA PHE A 818 -86.70 -16.17 -19.58
C PHE A 818 -86.29 -17.28 -20.54
N GLY A 819 -87.24 -17.77 -21.35
CA GLY A 819 -87.03 -18.98 -22.15
C GLY A 819 -86.60 -20.15 -21.26
N ASN A 820 -85.42 -20.69 -21.52
CA ASN A 820 -84.81 -21.80 -20.78
C ASN A 820 -84.06 -21.36 -19.50
N TYR A 821 -83.86 -20.05 -19.27
CA TYR A 821 -83.23 -19.54 -18.06
C TYR A 821 -84.24 -19.39 -16.91
N GLN A 822 -83.88 -19.89 -15.73
CA GLN A 822 -84.51 -19.52 -14.46
C GLN A 822 -83.59 -18.54 -13.74
N ILE A 823 -84.04 -17.29 -13.60
CA ILE A 823 -83.34 -16.21 -12.90
C ILE A 823 -83.80 -16.21 -11.45
N GLN A 824 -82.85 -16.19 -10.51
CA GLN A 824 -83.07 -16.07 -9.07
C GLN A 824 -82.24 -14.90 -8.53
N ILE A 825 -82.88 -13.99 -7.81
CA ILE A 825 -82.21 -12.84 -7.18
C ILE A 825 -82.09 -13.09 -5.68
N LEU A 826 -80.86 -13.22 -5.21
CA LEU A 826 -80.50 -13.39 -3.81
C LEU A 826 -80.13 -12.02 -3.21
N ASN A 827 -80.62 -11.74 -2.00
CA ASN A 827 -80.36 -10.50 -1.24
C ASN A 827 -80.80 -9.18 -1.93
N ASN A 828 -81.80 -9.23 -2.83
CA ASN A 828 -82.36 -8.02 -3.44
C ASN A 828 -82.89 -7.04 -2.37
N GLY A 829 -82.75 -5.73 -2.58
CA GLY A 829 -83.04 -4.72 -1.55
C GLY A 829 -81.89 -4.44 -0.57
N SER A 830 -80.67 -4.96 -0.83
CA SER A 830 -79.46 -4.75 -0.01
C SER A 830 -78.28 -4.23 -0.85
N GLY A 831 -77.18 -3.86 -0.19
CA GLY A 831 -75.95 -3.39 -0.85
C GLY A 831 -75.13 -4.47 -1.58
N GLN A 832 -75.48 -5.75 -1.45
CA GLN A 832 -74.82 -6.86 -2.15
C GLN A 832 -75.86 -7.85 -2.69
N VAL A 833 -76.07 -7.84 -4.00
CA VAL A 833 -77.08 -8.65 -4.68
C VAL A 833 -76.42 -9.67 -5.61
N VAL A 834 -76.85 -10.93 -5.52
CA VAL A 834 -76.38 -12.00 -6.41
C VAL A 834 -77.52 -12.42 -7.33
N ILE A 835 -77.30 -12.33 -8.63
CA ILE A 835 -78.28 -12.73 -9.65
C ILE A 835 -77.81 -14.07 -10.23
N ARG A 836 -78.43 -15.17 -9.78
CA ARG A 836 -78.14 -16.53 -10.24
C ARG A 836 -79.03 -16.89 -11.41
N ASN A 837 -78.45 -17.39 -12.50
CA ASN A 837 -79.21 -18.06 -13.55
C ASN A 837 -78.97 -19.57 -13.47
N ASN A 838 -80.01 -20.34 -13.74
CA ASN A 838 -79.92 -21.76 -14.07
C ASN A 838 -80.51 -21.98 -15.47
N TYR A 839 -80.03 -22.96 -16.22
CA TYR A 839 -80.56 -23.34 -17.54
C TYR A 839 -81.34 -24.66 -17.43
N THR A 840 -82.46 -24.77 -18.15
CA THR A 840 -83.26 -25.99 -18.29
C THR A 840 -83.48 -26.27 -19.78
N GLU A 841 -82.97 -27.38 -20.28
CA GLU A 841 -83.16 -27.76 -21.68
C GLU A 841 -84.58 -28.30 -21.94
N GLN A 842 -85.13 -28.05 -23.13
CA GLN A 842 -86.46 -28.53 -23.49
C GLN A 842 -86.40 -29.92 -24.10
N VAL A 843 -87.16 -30.85 -23.51
CA VAL A 843 -87.37 -32.19 -24.06
C VAL A 843 -88.64 -32.18 -24.92
N LEU A 844 -88.51 -32.54 -26.20
CA LEU A 844 -89.64 -32.73 -27.12
C LEU A 844 -90.25 -34.14 -26.98
N LEU A 845 -91.55 -34.27 -27.18
CA LEU A 845 -92.27 -35.55 -27.16
C LEU A 845 -92.44 -36.12 -28.58
N PRO A 846 -92.24 -37.43 -28.81
CA PRO A 846 -92.33 -38.03 -30.14
C PRO A 846 -93.77 -38.25 -30.62
N TYR A 847 -93.95 -38.18 -31.94
CA TYR A 847 -95.19 -38.48 -32.66
C TYR A 847 -95.10 -39.87 -33.33
N ASN A 848 -96.23 -40.55 -33.52
CA ASN A 848 -96.31 -41.92 -34.06
C ASN A 848 -97.58 -42.07 -34.92
N PRO A 849 -97.44 -42.44 -36.20
CA PRO A 849 -98.00 -43.73 -36.63
C PRO A 849 -97.02 -44.56 -37.50
N ALA A 850 -97.19 -45.88 -37.48
CA ALA A 850 -96.51 -46.79 -38.40
C ALA A 850 -97.23 -46.90 -39.76
N GLY A 851 -96.47 -47.17 -40.84
CA GLY A 851 -97.03 -47.47 -42.17
C GLY A 851 -95.96 -47.55 -43.27
N ASP A 852 -95.50 -48.78 -43.55
CA ASP A 852 -95.07 -49.38 -44.83
C ASP A 852 -94.25 -48.60 -45.88
N GLU A 853 -93.12 -49.23 -46.27
CA GLU A 853 -92.42 -49.28 -47.58
C GLU A 853 -91.90 -48.00 -48.31
N ASP A 854 -90.68 -48.15 -48.84
CA ASP A 854 -89.92 -47.36 -49.86
C ASP A 854 -89.25 -45.98 -49.56
N ASP A 855 -88.05 -45.84 -50.15
CA ASP A 855 -87.17 -44.69 -50.49
C ASP A 855 -86.49 -43.74 -49.45
N GLU A 856 -85.14 -43.83 -49.46
CA GLU A 856 -84.09 -42.77 -49.37
C GLU A 856 -83.85 -41.81 -48.16
N LYS A 857 -82.64 -41.98 -47.56
CA LYS A 857 -81.61 -40.97 -47.13
C LYS A 857 -81.71 -40.20 -45.77
N GLU A 858 -80.54 -40.24 -45.06
CA GLU A 858 -79.88 -39.19 -44.23
C GLU A 858 -80.60 -38.65 -42.94
N VAL A 859 -79.96 -38.24 -41.82
CA VAL A 859 -78.60 -38.37 -41.21
C VAL A 859 -78.69 -37.95 -39.72
N GLU A 860 -77.89 -38.52 -38.79
CA GLU A 860 -77.63 -38.07 -37.37
C GLU A 860 -78.84 -37.99 -36.38
N GLU A 861 -78.75 -38.15 -35.04
CA GLU A 861 -77.73 -38.71 -34.10
C GLU A 861 -78.44 -39.28 -32.81
N ASP A 862 -77.69 -39.72 -31.78
CA ASP A 862 -78.11 -40.41 -30.52
C ASP A 862 -78.90 -39.56 -29.49
N GLU A 863 -79.40 -40.01 -28.30
CA GLU A 863 -79.35 -41.29 -27.52
C GLU A 863 -80.77 -41.94 -27.36
N ILE A 864 -81.34 -42.52 -26.26
CA ILE A 864 -81.09 -42.75 -24.79
C ILE A 864 -82.06 -43.87 -24.30
N PRO A 865 -81.94 -44.48 -23.08
CA PRO A 865 -80.78 -44.80 -22.22
C PRO A 865 -80.76 -46.32 -21.82
N GLN A 866 -80.00 -46.70 -20.77
CA GLN A 866 -79.80 -48.09 -20.28
C GLN A 866 -81.09 -48.87 -19.88
N GLY A 867 -81.15 -50.20 -20.14
CA GLY A 867 -82.31 -51.01 -19.71
C GLY A 867 -82.36 -52.54 -19.97
N ASN A 868 -81.27 -53.31 -19.77
CA ASN A 868 -81.16 -54.79 -19.59
C ASN A 868 -82.30 -55.76 -20.05
N ILE A 869 -81.94 -56.88 -20.73
CA ILE A 869 -82.32 -58.28 -20.30
C ILE A 869 -81.65 -59.45 -21.10
N THR A 870 -81.28 -60.52 -20.36
CA THR A 870 -80.92 -61.94 -20.73
C THR A 870 -79.77 -62.33 -21.70
N ASP A 871 -78.72 -62.91 -21.10
CA ASP A 871 -78.02 -64.20 -21.38
C ASP A 871 -77.94 -64.84 -22.81
N LYS A 872 -76.69 -64.88 -23.33
CA LYS A 872 -75.94 -66.05 -23.89
C LYS A 872 -76.37 -66.74 -25.21
N PRO A 873 -75.49 -67.52 -25.89
CA PRO A 873 -74.04 -67.77 -25.64
C PRO A 873 -73.07 -67.65 -26.87
N LYS A 874 -71.77 -67.51 -26.56
CA LYS A 874 -70.54 -68.06 -27.24
C LYS A 874 -70.37 -68.11 -28.78
N ASP A 875 -69.14 -67.78 -29.20
CA ASP A 875 -68.35 -68.37 -30.31
C ASP A 875 -68.90 -68.21 -31.77
N LYS A 876 -68.12 -67.94 -32.84
CA LYS A 876 -66.71 -67.52 -33.03
C LYS A 876 -66.40 -67.29 -34.54
N ASP A 877 -65.23 -66.71 -34.81
CA ASP A 877 -64.37 -66.86 -36.02
C ASP A 877 -64.54 -65.98 -37.29
N GLU A 878 -63.35 -65.70 -37.87
CA GLU A 878 -62.94 -65.02 -39.13
C GLU A 878 -63.37 -65.77 -40.43
N PRO A 879 -63.24 -65.25 -41.70
CA PRO A 879 -62.06 -64.53 -42.25
C PRO A 879 -62.29 -63.45 -43.36
N LYS A 880 -61.35 -63.32 -44.33
CA LYS A 880 -60.88 -62.10 -45.03
C LYS A 880 -61.13 -62.07 -46.57
N ASP A 881 -60.56 -61.04 -47.22
CA ASP A 881 -60.19 -60.87 -48.66
C ASP A 881 -61.32 -60.44 -49.66
N LYS A 882 -61.12 -59.62 -50.73
CA LYS A 882 -60.04 -58.68 -51.18
C LYS A 882 -60.40 -57.90 -52.49
N ASP A 883 -59.68 -56.79 -52.80
CA ASP A 883 -59.38 -56.13 -54.12
C ASP A 883 -60.58 -55.72 -55.06
N ASP A 884 -60.57 -54.79 -56.05
CA ASP A 884 -59.88 -53.52 -56.49
C ASP A 884 -60.99 -52.74 -57.34
N THR A 885 -60.94 -51.75 -58.26
CA THR A 885 -59.94 -51.09 -59.14
C THR A 885 -60.46 -49.74 -59.74
N LYS A 886 -59.71 -48.62 -59.63
CA LYS A 886 -59.58 -47.47 -60.60
C LYS A 886 -60.82 -46.60 -60.95
N ASP A 887 -60.76 -45.41 -61.60
CA ASP A 887 -59.73 -44.54 -62.27
C ASP A 887 -60.32 -43.07 -62.28
N LYS A 888 -59.76 -41.90 -62.67
CA LYS A 888 -58.51 -41.32 -63.27
C LYS A 888 -58.55 -39.76 -63.03
N ASP A 889 -57.77 -38.79 -63.56
CA ASP A 889 -56.65 -38.65 -64.53
C ASP A 889 -55.77 -37.38 -64.21
N ARG A 890 -55.09 -36.76 -65.22
CA ARG A 890 -53.96 -35.82 -65.06
C ARG A 890 -53.93 -34.69 -66.14
N PRO A 891 -53.17 -33.58 -65.92
CA PRO A 891 -51.89 -33.38 -66.66
C PRO A 891 -50.77 -32.72 -65.79
N LYS A 892 -49.52 -33.24 -65.78
CA LYS A 892 -48.32 -32.85 -66.59
C LYS A 892 -47.75 -31.45 -66.32
N ASP A 893 -46.45 -31.15 -66.41
CA ASP A 893 -45.09 -31.79 -66.47
C ASP A 893 -44.13 -30.55 -66.51
N LYS A 894 -42.82 -30.45 -66.22
CA LYS A 894 -41.61 -31.23 -65.83
C LYS A 894 -40.53 -30.17 -65.41
N ASP A 895 -39.29 -30.36 -64.96
CA ASP A 895 -38.33 -31.45 -64.62
C ASP A 895 -37.48 -30.92 -63.41
N ASP A 896 -36.22 -31.22 -63.01
CA ASP A 896 -35.09 -32.05 -63.49
C ASP A 896 -34.26 -32.59 -62.26
N LEU A 897 -32.95 -32.88 -62.40
CA LEU A 897 -32.16 -33.79 -61.52
C LEU A 897 -30.76 -33.19 -61.11
N LYS A 898 -29.80 -33.83 -60.40
CA LYS A 898 -29.39 -35.26 -60.30
C LYS A 898 -28.25 -35.54 -59.26
N ASP A 899 -28.15 -36.79 -58.75
CA ASP A 899 -26.95 -37.64 -58.36
C ASP A 899 -25.63 -37.05 -57.76
N LYS A 900 -24.67 -37.78 -57.12
CA LYS A 900 -24.61 -38.99 -56.23
C LYS A 900 -23.15 -39.16 -55.67
N ASP A 901 -23.03 -39.81 -54.51
CA ASP A 901 -21.98 -40.76 -54.02
C ASP A 901 -20.47 -40.73 -54.48
N LYS A 902 -19.56 -40.67 -53.49
CA LYS A 902 -18.22 -41.35 -53.33
C LYS A 902 -16.94 -41.04 -54.17
N ASP A 903 -15.93 -40.54 -53.43
CA ASP A 903 -14.57 -41.11 -53.20
C ASP A 903 -13.38 -40.98 -54.21
N LYS A 904 -12.17 -40.79 -53.63
CA LYS A 904 -10.76 -40.92 -54.12
C LYS A 904 -10.02 -39.86 -54.98
N ASP A 905 -8.87 -39.47 -54.41
CA ASP A 905 -7.49 -39.33 -54.97
C ASP A 905 -7.04 -38.21 -55.97
N LYS A 906 -5.80 -37.75 -55.71
CA LYS A 906 -4.79 -37.03 -56.54
C LYS A 906 -4.69 -35.49 -56.60
N GLN A 907 -3.43 -35.05 -56.44
CA GLN A 907 -2.81 -33.76 -56.80
C GLN A 907 -2.12 -33.88 -58.19
N PRO A 908 -1.84 -32.78 -58.93
CA PRO A 908 -0.54 -32.05 -58.89
C PRO A 908 -0.74 -30.52 -58.66
N GLU A 909 0.22 -29.70 -58.19
CA GLU A 909 1.51 -29.25 -58.78
C GLU A 909 1.37 -28.54 -60.15
N GLU A 910 2.09 -27.46 -60.50
CA GLU A 910 3.24 -26.72 -59.93
C GLU A 910 2.85 -25.21 -59.75
N GLY A 911 3.64 -24.23 -59.27
CA GLY A 911 5.06 -24.04 -58.88
C GLY A 911 5.35 -22.51 -58.92
N SER A 912 6.51 -21.93 -58.56
CA SER A 912 7.80 -22.34 -57.96
C SER A 912 8.68 -21.05 -57.96
N ASP A 913 9.62 -20.70 -57.08
CA ASP A 913 10.20 -21.22 -55.82
C ASP A 913 10.65 -19.94 -55.02
N THR A 914 11.62 -19.73 -54.09
CA THR A 914 12.80 -20.35 -53.42
C THR A 914 12.94 -19.59 -52.07
N ALA A 915 13.78 -19.90 -51.06
CA ALA A 915 14.43 -21.08 -50.45
C ALA A 915 15.25 -20.51 -49.23
N ASN A 916 16.10 -21.19 -48.45
CA ASN A 916 16.61 -22.56 -48.36
C ASN A 916 17.08 -22.85 -46.90
N LYS A 917 17.22 -24.11 -46.48
CA LYS A 917 17.83 -24.57 -45.21
C LYS A 917 18.21 -26.07 -45.36
N PRO A 918 19.33 -26.57 -44.81
CA PRO A 918 19.20 -27.56 -43.70
C PRO A 918 20.42 -27.73 -42.75
N ASN A 919 20.18 -28.47 -41.65
CA ASN A 919 21.12 -29.33 -40.89
C ASN A 919 22.39 -28.70 -40.22
N GLU A 920 23.11 -29.36 -39.29
CA GLU A 920 23.14 -30.77 -38.84
C GLU A 920 23.45 -30.92 -37.33
N LYS A 921 23.55 -32.16 -36.79
CA LYS A 921 23.90 -32.44 -35.38
C LYS A 921 24.83 -33.67 -35.19
N PRO A 922 26.03 -33.45 -34.63
CA PRO A 922 26.76 -34.41 -33.78
C PRO A 922 27.25 -33.77 -32.46
N ASP A 923 27.74 -34.47 -31.42
CA ASP A 923 27.32 -35.73 -30.79
C ASP A 923 27.93 -35.81 -29.35
N MET A 924 27.77 -36.92 -28.61
CA MET A 924 28.44 -37.18 -27.31
C MET A 924 29.65 -38.13 -27.41
N PRO A 925 30.62 -38.02 -26.48
CA PRO A 925 31.38 -39.16 -25.97
C PRO A 925 30.92 -39.58 -24.57
N LYS A 926 31.13 -40.86 -24.23
CA LYS A 926 30.94 -41.47 -22.91
C LYS A 926 32.17 -42.34 -22.56
N ASP A 927 32.20 -42.82 -21.31
CA ASP A 927 33.02 -43.95 -20.81
C ASP A 927 34.54 -43.68 -20.60
N THR A 928 35.22 -44.20 -19.55
CA THR A 928 34.78 -44.92 -18.32
C THR A 928 35.85 -44.93 -17.19
N VAL A 929 35.37 -45.08 -15.94
CA VAL A 929 35.94 -45.83 -14.79
C VAL A 929 37.20 -45.34 -14.04
N GLY A 930 37.11 -45.36 -12.70
CA GLY A 930 38.18 -45.18 -11.71
C GLY A 930 37.64 -44.62 -10.37
N LYS A 931 36.71 -45.31 -9.68
CA LYS A 931 36.97 -46.03 -8.41
C LYS A 931 37.79 -45.21 -7.39
N GLU A 932 37.16 -44.63 -6.36
CA GLU A 932 36.73 -45.25 -5.08
C GLU A 932 37.72 -44.93 -3.96
N ASP A 933 37.27 -44.19 -2.94
CA ASP A 933 37.33 -44.57 -1.52
C ASP A 933 36.56 -43.55 -0.65
N GLU A 934 36.11 -43.96 0.53
CA GLU A 934 35.26 -43.20 1.46
C GLU A 934 36.07 -42.33 2.43
N ILE A 935 35.53 -41.17 2.88
CA ILE A 935 35.62 -40.70 4.29
C ILE A 935 34.27 -40.07 4.70
N GLU A 936 33.94 -40.24 5.98
CA GLU A 936 32.65 -40.11 6.68
C GLU A 936 31.98 -38.71 6.71
N ASP A 937 30.66 -38.73 6.97
CA ASP A 937 29.80 -37.60 7.35
C ASP A 937 29.92 -37.28 8.86
N THR A 938 30.04 -36.01 9.22
CA THR A 938 29.94 -35.53 10.62
C THR A 938 29.03 -34.32 10.77
N GLN A 939 27.72 -34.59 10.85
CA GLN A 939 26.68 -33.88 11.62
C GLN A 939 26.98 -32.44 12.09
N VAL A 940 26.25 -31.47 11.52
CA VAL A 940 26.12 -30.12 12.09
C VAL A 940 24.95 -30.09 13.10
N PRO A 941 25.14 -29.57 14.33
CA PRO A 941 24.04 -29.46 15.31
C PRO A 941 22.92 -28.50 14.87
N GLN A 942 21.68 -28.89 15.08
CA GLN A 942 20.55 -27.94 15.10
C GLN A 942 20.43 -27.33 16.50
N ASP A 943 20.71 -26.04 16.63
CA ASP A 943 20.25 -25.23 17.76
C ASP A 943 19.42 -24.05 17.23
N LYS A 944 18.21 -23.89 17.80
CA LYS A 944 17.28 -22.79 17.47
C LYS A 944 17.47 -21.63 18.44
N PRO A 945 17.72 -20.39 17.97
CA PRO A 945 17.48 -19.20 18.78
C PRO A 945 15.96 -19.01 18.97
N GLU A 946 15.50 -18.91 20.21
CA GLU A 946 14.11 -18.52 20.51
C GLU A 946 13.90 -17.01 20.31
N LEU A 947 12.72 -16.60 19.84
CA LEU A 947 12.42 -15.18 19.61
C LEU A 947 12.14 -14.42 20.92
N PRO A 948 12.75 -13.24 21.14
CA PRO A 948 12.18 -12.23 22.01
C PRO A 948 10.92 -11.66 21.34
N LYS A 949 9.75 -11.82 21.98
CA LYS A 949 8.49 -11.26 21.48
C LYS A 949 8.52 -9.72 21.59
N THR A 950 8.51 -9.02 20.47
CA THR A 950 8.31 -7.57 20.42
C THR A 950 6.83 -7.24 20.67
N GLY A 951 6.49 -6.95 21.93
CA GLY A 951 5.16 -6.48 22.29
C GLY A 951 4.91 -5.06 21.76
N SER A 952 3.79 -4.88 21.05
CA SER A 952 3.28 -3.54 20.73
C SER A 952 2.90 -2.80 22.01
N LEU A 953 3.30 -1.54 22.13
CA LEU A 953 2.80 -0.59 23.10
C LEU A 953 2.65 0.77 22.41
N GLY A 954 1.41 1.27 22.40
CA GLY A 954 1.06 2.52 21.74
C GLY A 954 1.63 3.77 22.42
N GLY A 955 1.63 4.89 21.71
CA GLY A 955 2.14 6.14 22.23
C GLY A 955 1.13 6.87 23.12
N GLU A 956 1.63 7.41 24.24
CA GLU A 956 1.12 8.64 24.86
C GLU A 956 2.22 9.25 25.76
N MET A 957 1.91 10.39 26.42
CA MET A 957 2.78 11.20 27.31
C MET A 957 3.70 12.24 26.65
N PHE A 958 3.14 13.43 26.42
CA PHE A 958 3.89 14.68 26.35
C PHE A 958 4.48 15.07 27.72
N GLY A 959 5.68 15.65 27.70
CA GLY A 959 6.07 16.71 28.64
C GLY A 959 7.06 16.34 29.76
N LEU A 960 8.27 16.90 29.66
CA LEU A 960 8.70 18.00 30.54
C LEU A 960 10.01 18.65 30.07
N LEU A 961 10.11 19.98 30.19
CA LEU A 961 11.41 20.68 30.14
C LEU A 961 12.15 20.47 31.48
N GLY A 962 13.47 20.28 31.41
CA GLY A 962 14.32 20.24 32.60
C GLY A 962 15.82 20.19 32.28
N MET A 963 16.46 21.36 32.21
CA MET A 963 17.94 21.45 32.15
C MET A 963 18.57 21.11 33.51
N GLY A 964 19.78 20.54 33.51
CA GLY A 964 20.52 20.25 34.75
C GLY A 964 22.02 20.01 34.54
N LEU A 965 22.80 21.09 34.41
CA LEU A 965 24.27 21.02 34.36
C LEU A 965 24.90 21.26 35.73
N ILE A 966 25.90 20.40 36.06
CA ILE A 966 27.07 20.70 36.90
C ILE A 966 26.78 20.93 38.41
N SER A 967 27.85 20.93 39.20
CA SER A 967 27.91 20.53 40.62
C SER A 967 28.47 21.62 41.56
N LEU A 968 28.61 21.24 42.85
CA LEU A 968 29.12 22.00 44.01
C LEU A 968 28.20 23.09 44.62
N GLY A 969 28.29 23.21 45.96
CA GLY A 969 27.74 24.33 46.74
C GLY A 969 27.14 23.90 48.08
N LYS A 970 27.77 24.28 49.21
CA LYS A 970 27.19 24.10 50.55
C LYS A 970 26.39 25.34 50.98
N TRP A 971 25.40 25.10 51.85
CA TRP A 971 25.09 25.86 53.08
C TRP A 971 23.91 26.88 53.10
N MET A 972 23.13 26.75 54.18
CA MET A 972 22.19 27.69 54.84
C MET A 972 20.99 28.37 54.11
N LYS A 973 19.79 27.85 54.47
CA LYS A 973 18.74 28.52 55.29
C LYS A 973 18.21 29.94 54.93
N LYS A 974 16.86 29.99 54.94
CA LYS A 974 15.91 31.10 55.23
C LYS A 974 15.34 31.95 54.06
N LYS A 975 14.12 31.55 53.70
CA LYS A 975 12.86 32.34 53.75
C LYS A 975 12.72 33.69 53.01
N LYS A 976 11.67 33.68 52.18
CA LYS A 976 10.64 34.72 51.93
C LYS A 976 10.96 35.85 50.95
N THR A 977 10.06 35.93 49.96
CA THR A 977 9.58 37.12 49.22
C THR A 977 10.62 37.85 48.35
N LYS A 978 10.22 38.39 47.20
CA LYS A 978 8.86 38.81 46.81
C LYS A 978 8.50 38.36 45.40
#